data_AF-A0A261XTP8-F1
#
_entry.id   AF-A0A261XTP8-F1
#
_cell.length_a   1.000
_cell.length_b   1.000
_cell.length_c   1.000
_cell.angle_alpha   90.00
_cell.angle_beta   90.00
_cell.angle_gamma   90.00
#
_symmetry.space_group_name_H-M   'P 1'
#
loop_
_entity.id
_entity.type
_entity.pdbx_description
1 polymer ?
#
loop_
_entity_poly.entity_id
_entity_poly.type
_entity_poly.pdbx_seq_one_letter_code
_entity_poly.pdbx_strand_id
1 'polypeptide(L)'
;MAPKGHAKRRKQPNGKGHVSGLSSNKSGKRSRQQGDVNPRLSRKQRNELHEYGELNPLGMNGDDEDDDTALQRRRFVDDQDEDGFIDDEAASGAVEPDEDDEYEKPSTYNQLMASLARTSKYQDYYNRQMLEEKGIDEVGQLEDATEDEASDEVDDDDDFEQTDLPEDVEEGSDNASEGEAEIPDEDSDDNVDDPQEPSDDETANDPFEAQFGADRNVSLELDIGNNKKNSYEVQQFENAHLKRVTVATLPEHHHMAAMVQKLAPINESAILSRYKAKLQARWKDINQSLMQSSEAQFTELQAVLAQSMGTYIDHLFCNRDYKIAPEIINTYVLHVLNHVLKTRDRILKNNQKISKAHLEGKEIGDIRDQGFTRPRVMILLPFKNTAKTIIDALIKLSGAEQCENRKRFESEFSLPPGEDNLAEDKPEDFNATFRGNIDDHFRIGVKFTRKSIKLYSNFYDSDVLIGSPLGFRTIIGSRGDQNQDFDFLSSIEVMIVDQTTDMLMQNWDHVQHIFDHMNLIPKDPHGCDFSRVKMWYLDGNAKYLRQNIIFTDFLTPEINALVGKYAQNVGGSLRMAQPYDGSIEDVTVEVPQRFQRIEIKSLASADDERFRFFLQKTLPDLRRSAVSQKHTLIFVPSYFDYIRLRNYFSEEGYSFGGLNEYAESRDISTLRSNYFTGRVDILLYTERFHFFRRYKIRGTYHVVFYALPENPRFYPEVVNFLGLRKDASASEDMTTSCLALFTRFDALKLERIVGSQRVYCTDYCASFEVEGSVCLVHALKCAAETGKLNVNAQRKLIGGTDAQEARRAVVRNCHQAALQIL
;
A
#
# COMPACT_ATOMS: atom_id res chain seq x y z
N MET A 1 -22.47 68.07 32.44
CA MET A 1 -22.22 68.76 33.73
C MET A 1 -20.86 68.33 34.25
N ALA A 2 -19.92 69.27 34.38
CA ALA A 2 -18.74 69.14 35.23
C ALA A 2 -19.02 69.90 36.56
N PRO A 3 -18.22 69.70 37.63
CA PRO A 3 -17.08 70.61 37.88
C PRO A 3 -15.80 69.89 38.42
N LYS A 4 -14.59 70.28 37.97
CA LYS A 4 -13.57 71.15 38.63
C LYS A 4 -13.13 70.67 40.04
N GLY A 5 -11.87 70.45 40.41
CA GLY A 5 -10.56 70.78 39.84
C GLY A 5 -9.73 71.63 40.81
N HIS A 6 -8.54 71.18 41.25
CA HIS A 6 -7.45 72.06 41.68
C HIS A 6 -6.07 71.41 41.50
N ALA A 7 -5.10 72.23 41.08
CA ALA A 7 -3.78 71.88 40.57
C ALA A 7 -2.66 72.67 41.30
N LYS A 8 -1.41 72.19 41.21
CA LYS A 8 -0.14 72.97 41.18
C LYS A 8 1.03 72.00 40.87
N ARG A 9 1.62 72.05 39.65
CA ARG A 9 2.82 72.80 39.15
C ARG A 9 4.17 72.08 39.45
N ARG A 10 4.86 71.42 38.50
CA ARG A 10 5.71 71.84 37.33
C ARG A 10 7.15 72.30 37.65
N LYS A 11 8.16 71.64 37.07
CA LYS A 11 9.29 72.25 36.29
C LYS A 11 10.12 71.19 35.54
N GLN A 12 10.26 71.38 34.22
CA GLN A 12 11.36 70.86 33.36
C GLN A 12 12.57 71.82 33.43
N PRO A 13 13.70 71.47 32.78
CA PRO A 13 14.01 72.17 31.53
C PRO A 13 14.52 71.28 30.37
N ASN A 14 14.44 71.88 29.17
CA ASN A 14 14.81 71.43 27.84
C ASN A 14 16.33 71.29 27.56
N GLY A 15 16.71 70.42 26.61
CA GLY A 15 17.15 70.87 25.27
C GLY A 15 18.55 70.53 24.74
N LYS A 16 18.57 69.82 23.58
CA LYS A 16 19.53 69.85 22.43
C LYS A 16 20.97 69.34 22.69
N GLY A 17 21.68 68.59 21.85
CA GLY A 17 21.54 68.02 20.50
C GLY A 17 22.95 67.67 19.95
N HIS A 18 23.12 66.55 19.23
CA HIS A 18 24.13 66.28 18.16
C HIS A 18 24.12 64.75 17.82
N VAL A 19 23.66 64.33 16.63
CA VAL A 19 24.41 64.01 15.39
C VAL A 19 25.53 62.96 15.54
N SER A 20 25.28 61.74 15.06
CA SER A 20 26.24 60.82 14.44
C SER A 20 25.43 59.94 13.47
N GLY A 21 25.85 59.56 12.27
CA GLY A 21 27.12 59.66 11.57
C GLY A 21 27.15 58.53 10.54
N LEU A 22 26.88 58.86 9.27
CA LEU A 22 26.99 57.95 8.11
C LEU A 22 28.46 57.66 7.80
N SER A 23 28.81 56.38 7.57
CA SER A 23 29.94 55.88 6.76
C SER A 23 30.00 54.35 6.94
N SER A 24 30.27 53.49 5.96
CA SER A 24 30.53 53.63 4.53
C SER A 24 30.59 52.22 3.92
N ASN A 25 30.04 52.08 2.72
CA ASN A 25 30.19 50.93 1.83
C ASN A 25 31.65 50.45 1.69
N LYS A 26 31.85 49.13 1.76
CA LYS A 26 32.93 48.45 1.02
C LYS A 26 32.33 47.37 0.13
N SER A 27 32.51 47.60 -1.17
CA SER A 27 32.16 46.75 -2.28
C SER A 27 33.08 45.52 -2.35
N GLY A 28 32.53 44.33 -2.10
CA GLY A 28 33.15 43.06 -2.46
C GLY A 28 32.74 42.68 -3.89
N LYS A 29 33.73 42.62 -4.81
CA LYS A 29 33.56 42.12 -6.18
C LYS A 29 33.05 40.67 -6.15
N ARG A 30 31.83 40.42 -6.63
CA ARG A 30 31.38 39.07 -7.00
C ARG A 30 31.92 38.73 -8.40
N SER A 31 32.89 37.82 -8.42
CA SER A 31 33.26 37.06 -9.61
C SER A 31 32.06 36.22 -10.05
N ARG A 32 31.69 36.32 -11.33
CA ARG A 32 30.76 35.40 -12.00
C ARG A 32 31.52 34.10 -12.29
N GLN A 33 31.19 33.04 -11.56
CA GLN A 33 31.35 31.68 -12.05
C GLN A 33 29.96 31.06 -12.11
N GLN A 34 29.56 30.66 -13.33
CA GLN A 34 28.44 29.76 -13.57
C GLN A 34 28.77 28.43 -12.92
N GLY A 35 27.96 28.01 -11.95
CA GLY A 35 27.98 26.69 -11.34
C GLY A 35 26.54 26.27 -11.12
N ASP A 36 26.24 25.01 -11.42
CA ASP A 36 24.92 24.38 -11.37
C ASP A 36 24.13 24.74 -10.11
N VAL A 37 22.90 25.21 -10.32
CA VAL A 37 21.97 25.54 -9.24
C VAL A 37 21.12 24.31 -8.96
N ASN A 38 21.63 23.41 -8.13
CA ASN A 38 20.78 22.51 -7.36
C ASN A 38 20.41 23.23 -6.05
N PRO A 39 19.13 23.59 -5.82
CA PRO A 39 18.73 24.28 -4.59
C PRO A 39 18.86 23.31 -3.41
N ARG A 40 19.86 23.54 -2.54
CA ARG A 40 20.05 22.75 -1.32
C ARG A 40 18.85 22.93 -0.38
N LEU A 41 18.17 21.83 -0.08
CA LEU A 41 17.05 21.78 0.86
C LEU A 41 17.50 22.11 2.29
N SER A 42 16.66 22.84 3.03
CA SER A 42 16.82 23.10 4.47
C SER A 42 16.70 21.81 5.30
N ARG A 43 17.29 21.76 6.50
CA ARG A 43 17.22 20.59 7.41
C ARG A 43 15.78 20.17 7.71
N LYS A 44 14.88 21.14 7.94
CA LYS A 44 13.44 20.87 8.14
C LYS A 44 12.81 20.19 6.92
N GLN A 45 13.17 20.64 5.70
CA GLN A 45 12.65 20.10 4.45
C GLN A 45 13.17 18.68 4.17
N ARG A 46 14.41 18.38 4.58
CA ARG A 46 14.95 17.00 4.46
C ARG A 46 14.23 16.03 5.39
N ASN A 47 13.93 16.46 6.62
CA ASN A 47 13.17 15.63 7.55
C ASN A 47 11.73 15.41 7.04
N GLU A 48 11.07 16.44 6.52
CA GLU A 48 9.75 16.33 5.88
C GLU A 48 9.77 15.40 4.65
N LEU A 49 10.84 15.45 3.84
CA LEU A 49 11.02 14.54 2.70
C LEU A 49 11.20 13.09 3.14
N HIS A 50 12.01 12.85 4.17
CA HIS A 50 12.21 11.52 4.73
C HIS A 50 10.90 10.94 5.29
N GLU A 51 10.05 11.78 5.90
CA GLU A 51 8.73 11.38 6.39
C GLU A 51 7.75 11.07 5.24
N TYR A 52 7.84 11.80 4.13
CA TYR A 52 7.02 11.61 2.93
C TYR A 52 7.41 10.36 2.10
N GLY A 53 8.62 9.83 2.31
CA GLY A 53 9.19 8.69 1.58
C GLY A 53 10.29 9.12 0.61
N GLU A 54 11.32 8.29 0.42
CA GLU A 54 12.43 8.56 -0.50
C GLU A 54 12.21 7.82 -1.82
N LEU A 55 11.42 8.38 -2.74
CA LEU A 55 11.70 8.14 -4.15
C LEU A 55 12.83 9.07 -4.55
N ASN A 56 14.05 8.68 -4.19
CA ASN A 56 15.27 9.41 -4.52
C ASN A 56 15.48 9.42 -6.05
N PRO A 57 15.26 10.53 -6.78
CA PRO A 57 15.55 10.60 -8.21
C PRO A 57 17.05 10.89 -8.45
N LEU A 58 17.85 10.99 -7.38
CA LEU A 58 19.26 11.41 -7.42
C LEU A 58 20.24 10.31 -6.98
N GLY A 59 19.79 9.06 -6.80
CA GLY A 59 20.67 7.91 -6.56
C GLY A 59 21.41 7.37 -7.79
N MET A 60 21.52 8.16 -8.86
CA MET A 60 22.21 7.80 -10.12
C MET A 60 23.03 8.99 -10.63
N ASN A 61 23.87 9.58 -9.78
CA ASN A 61 25.02 10.37 -10.22
C ASN A 61 26.21 9.95 -9.37
N GLY A 62 27.27 9.51 -10.06
CA GLY A 62 28.44 8.89 -9.47
C GLY A 62 29.19 9.81 -8.52
N ASP A 63 29.64 9.20 -7.42
CA ASP A 63 30.75 9.71 -6.65
C ASP A 63 32.05 9.37 -7.41
N ASP A 64 32.48 10.28 -8.29
CA ASP A 64 33.86 10.37 -8.73
C ASP A 64 34.53 11.47 -7.88
N GLU A 65 35.34 11.05 -6.89
CA GLU A 65 36.53 11.79 -6.43
C GLU A 65 37.43 10.82 -5.62
N ASP A 66 38.38 10.22 -6.37
CA ASP A 66 39.76 9.90 -6.02
C ASP A 66 40.10 9.27 -4.64
N ASP A 67 40.38 7.96 -4.65
CA ASP A 67 41.68 7.51 -4.11
C ASP A 67 42.22 6.29 -4.90
N ASP A 68 43.41 6.50 -5.45
CA ASP A 68 44.21 5.55 -6.22
C ASP A 68 44.70 4.42 -5.30
N THR A 69 44.42 3.15 -5.61
CA THR A 69 45.44 2.11 -5.85
C THR A 69 44.85 0.70 -6.07
N ALA A 70 45.48 -0.01 -7.03
CA ALA A 70 45.49 -1.46 -7.22
C ALA A 70 44.31 -2.17 -7.94
N LEU A 71 44.28 -1.96 -9.26
CA LEU A 71 44.15 -2.98 -10.32
C LEU A 71 44.11 -4.47 -9.88
N GLN A 72 43.03 -5.17 -10.19
CA GLN A 72 43.12 -6.43 -10.97
C GLN A 72 41.81 -6.73 -11.73
N ARG A 73 41.94 -6.72 -13.05
CA ARG A 73 40.90 -6.88 -14.07
C ARG A 73 40.33 -8.31 -14.08
N ARG A 74 39.00 -8.46 -14.10
CA ARG A 74 38.33 -9.55 -14.82
C ARG A 74 37.52 -8.94 -15.97
N ARG A 75 37.79 -9.42 -17.19
CA ARG A 75 37.14 -9.00 -18.43
C ARG A 75 35.73 -9.57 -18.50
N PHE A 76 34.78 -8.71 -18.84
CA PHE A 76 33.51 -9.08 -19.46
C PHE A 76 33.78 -9.56 -20.90
N VAL A 77 33.08 -10.61 -21.33
CA VAL A 77 32.94 -11.01 -22.74
C VAL A 77 31.50 -10.67 -23.11
N ASP A 78 31.34 -9.85 -24.15
CA ASP A 78 30.07 -9.55 -24.81
C ASP A 78 29.60 -10.76 -25.62
N ASP A 79 28.32 -11.12 -25.44
CA ASP A 79 27.59 -12.04 -26.32
C ASP A 79 27.08 -11.28 -27.56
N GLN A 80 27.69 -11.53 -28.72
CA GLN A 80 27.04 -11.35 -30.01
C GLN A 80 27.41 -12.50 -30.95
N ASP A 81 26.35 -13.08 -31.53
CA ASP A 81 26.27 -13.87 -32.76
C ASP A 81 26.94 -15.27 -32.78
N GLU A 82 26.13 -16.33 -32.90
CA GLU A 82 25.94 -17.06 -34.17
C GLU A 82 25.09 -18.32 -34.00
N ASP A 83 24.00 -18.37 -34.78
CA ASP A 83 23.23 -19.57 -35.10
C ASP A 83 24.04 -20.49 -36.05
N GLY A 84 24.02 -21.80 -35.83
CA GLY A 84 24.64 -22.76 -36.76
C GLY A 84 24.46 -24.23 -36.41
N PHE A 85 23.34 -24.81 -36.86
CA PHE A 85 23.15 -26.26 -36.99
C PHE A 85 24.07 -26.86 -38.08
N ILE A 86 24.62 -28.06 -37.87
CA ILE A 86 24.72 -29.20 -38.83
C ILE A 86 25.47 -30.40 -38.19
N ASP A 87 24.88 -31.58 -38.35
CA ASP A 87 25.37 -32.94 -38.04
C ASP A 87 26.57 -33.39 -38.91
N ASP A 88 27.44 -34.26 -38.38
CA ASP A 88 27.55 -35.70 -38.76
C ASP A 88 28.90 -36.37 -38.42
N GLU A 89 28.75 -37.56 -37.82
CA GLU A 89 29.47 -38.85 -37.96
C GLU A 89 31.00 -39.07 -37.76
N ALA A 90 31.24 -40.02 -36.82
CA ALA A 90 32.06 -41.26 -36.92
C ALA A 90 33.57 -41.27 -36.57
N ALA A 91 33.92 -41.91 -35.42
CA ALA A 91 34.36 -43.32 -35.33
C ALA A 91 35.46 -43.64 -34.28
N SER A 92 35.20 -44.70 -33.48
CA SER A 92 36.10 -45.60 -32.71
C SER A 92 36.82 -45.04 -31.47
N GLY A 93 36.86 -45.66 -30.29
CA GLY A 93 36.37 -46.94 -29.80
C GLY A 93 37.26 -47.41 -28.63
N ALA A 94 36.70 -47.60 -27.42
CA ALA A 94 37.20 -48.48 -26.35
C ALA A 94 36.14 -48.57 -25.23
N VAL A 95 36.01 -49.76 -24.65
CA VAL A 95 34.90 -50.28 -23.83
C VAL A 95 35.27 -50.25 -22.33
N GLU A 96 34.39 -49.65 -21.50
CA GLU A 96 33.93 -49.95 -20.10
C GLU A 96 34.96 -50.20 -18.96
N PRO A 97 34.69 -49.82 -17.67
CA PRO A 97 33.37 -49.93 -17.02
C PRO A 97 32.85 -48.74 -16.19
N ASP A 98 31.52 -48.72 -16.11
CA ASP A 98 30.61 -48.01 -15.19
C ASP A 98 31.09 -47.82 -13.73
N GLU A 99 31.02 -46.58 -13.24
CA GLU A 99 30.62 -46.23 -11.87
C GLU A 99 29.76 -44.94 -11.95
N ASP A 100 28.44 -45.14 -11.93
CA ASP A 100 27.44 -44.08 -11.74
C ASP A 100 27.47 -43.60 -10.28
N ASP A 101 28.11 -42.46 -10.02
CA ASP A 101 27.83 -41.66 -8.83
C ASP A 101 27.07 -40.40 -9.28
N GLU A 102 25.74 -40.52 -9.28
CA GLU A 102 24.81 -39.42 -9.35
C GLU A 102 25.06 -38.50 -8.13
N TYR A 103 25.73 -37.38 -8.37
CA TYR A 103 25.98 -36.35 -7.35
C TYR A 103 24.62 -35.74 -6.94
N GLU A 104 23.97 -36.31 -5.93
CA GLU A 104 22.80 -35.70 -5.29
C GLU A 104 23.22 -34.34 -4.73
N LYS A 105 22.61 -33.27 -5.26
CA LYS A 105 22.75 -31.93 -4.69
C LYS A 105 22.30 -32.00 -3.23
N PRO A 106 23.08 -31.50 -2.26
CA PRO A 106 22.70 -31.56 -0.86
C PRO A 106 21.38 -30.81 -0.66
N SER A 107 20.41 -31.49 -0.03
CA SER A 107 19.10 -30.96 0.34
C SER A 107 19.20 -29.56 0.94
N THR A 108 18.31 -28.66 0.53
CA THR A 108 18.16 -27.28 1.04
C THR A 108 18.09 -27.25 2.57
N TYR A 109 17.51 -28.30 3.17
CA TYR A 109 17.50 -28.54 4.61
C TYR A 109 18.91 -28.60 5.21
N ASN A 110 19.85 -29.33 4.59
CA ASN A 110 21.21 -29.45 5.10
C ASN A 110 21.99 -28.13 4.98
N GLN A 111 21.67 -27.31 3.97
CA GLN A 111 22.27 -25.98 3.82
C GLN A 111 21.74 -24.99 4.86
N LEU A 112 20.45 -25.09 5.20
CA LEU A 112 19.81 -24.33 6.28
C LEU A 112 20.35 -24.75 7.66
N MET A 113 20.47 -26.06 7.91
CA MET A 113 21.06 -26.57 9.14
C MET A 113 22.53 -26.16 9.28
N ALA A 114 23.28 -26.10 8.17
CA ALA A 114 24.66 -25.64 8.15
C ALA A 114 24.82 -24.12 8.34
N SER A 115 23.82 -23.29 7.97
CA SER A 115 23.85 -21.85 8.22
C SER A 115 23.46 -21.52 9.67
N LEU A 116 22.46 -22.21 10.23
CA LEU A 116 22.01 -22.06 11.62
C LEU A 116 23.03 -22.60 12.64
N ALA A 117 23.80 -23.63 12.28
CA ALA A 117 24.88 -24.14 13.11
C ALA A 117 26.03 -23.13 13.32
N ARG A 118 26.12 -22.05 12.53
CA ARG A 118 27.20 -21.06 12.61
C ARG A 118 26.92 -19.92 13.60
N THR A 119 25.71 -19.81 14.14
CA THR A 119 25.26 -18.61 14.90
C THR A 119 24.75 -18.90 16.32
N SER A 120 24.92 -20.12 16.84
CA SER A 120 24.28 -20.56 18.09
C SER A 120 25.26 -20.82 19.25
N LYS A 121 24.86 -20.45 20.49
CA LYS A 121 25.54 -20.80 21.77
C LYS A 121 25.55 -22.30 22.09
N TYR A 122 24.98 -23.15 21.22
CA TYR A 122 24.82 -24.60 21.44
C TYR A 122 25.74 -25.46 20.58
N GLN A 123 26.82 -24.90 20.03
CA GLN A 123 27.80 -25.61 19.19
C GLN A 123 28.29 -26.92 19.83
N ASP A 124 28.52 -26.93 21.14
CA ASP A 124 29.01 -28.10 21.88
C ASP A 124 27.95 -29.20 22.03
N TYR A 125 26.67 -28.83 22.10
CA TYR A 125 25.57 -29.78 22.12
C TYR A 125 25.44 -30.52 20.78
N TYR A 126 25.55 -29.79 19.66
CA TYR A 126 25.50 -30.37 18.31
C TYR A 126 26.73 -31.22 17.98
N ASN A 127 27.92 -30.79 18.41
CA ASN A 127 29.14 -31.57 18.23
C ASN A 127 29.06 -32.90 18.99
N ARG A 128 28.49 -32.89 20.22
CA ARG A 128 28.31 -34.11 21.01
C ARG A 128 27.33 -35.09 20.36
N GLN A 129 26.20 -34.61 19.83
CA GLN A 129 25.25 -35.46 19.09
C GLN A 129 25.86 -36.05 17.82
N MET A 130 26.62 -35.27 17.06
CA MET A 130 27.30 -35.78 15.86
C MET A 130 28.42 -36.78 16.16
N LEU A 131 29.05 -36.70 17.33
CA LEU A 131 30.06 -37.66 17.79
C LEU A 131 29.39 -38.98 18.25
N GLU A 132 28.23 -38.90 18.89
CA GLU A 132 27.39 -40.05 19.27
C GLU A 132 26.85 -40.79 18.02
N GLU A 133 26.38 -40.07 16.99
CA GLU A 133 25.95 -40.68 15.72
C GLU A 133 27.11 -41.32 14.93
N LYS A 134 28.34 -40.83 15.12
CA LYS A 134 29.55 -41.38 14.49
C LYS A 134 30.17 -42.54 15.28
N GLY A 135 29.62 -42.89 16.45
CA GLY A 135 30.08 -44.03 17.25
C GLY A 135 31.51 -43.89 17.78
N ILE A 136 31.96 -42.67 18.07
CA ILE A 136 33.30 -42.40 18.60
C ILE A 136 33.18 -42.19 20.12
N ASP A 137 33.56 -43.20 20.90
CA ASP A 137 33.66 -43.12 22.36
C ASP A 137 35.01 -42.49 22.76
N GLU A 138 35.01 -41.30 23.38
CA GLU A 138 36.21 -40.76 24.01
C GLU A 138 36.41 -41.35 25.42
N VAL A 139 37.45 -42.19 25.55
CA VAL A 139 38.08 -42.55 26.82
C VAL A 139 39.07 -41.43 27.18
N GLY A 140 38.78 -40.68 28.24
CA GLY A 140 39.40 -39.38 28.52
C GLY A 140 40.79 -39.35 29.17
N GLN A 141 41.23 -38.13 29.51
CA GLN A 141 41.88 -37.76 30.78
C GLN A 141 42.05 -36.23 30.87
N LEU A 142 41.74 -35.70 32.06
CA LEU A 142 41.95 -34.33 32.53
C LEU A 142 43.43 -34.02 32.78
N GLU A 143 43.85 -32.75 32.67
CA GLU A 143 44.69 -32.09 33.69
C GLU A 143 44.75 -30.55 33.52
N ASP A 144 44.79 -29.89 34.69
CA ASP A 144 44.79 -28.46 35.03
C ASP A 144 45.89 -27.59 34.38
N ALA A 145 45.58 -26.29 34.21
CA ALA A 145 46.51 -25.21 34.56
C ALA A 145 45.77 -23.87 34.79
N THR A 146 45.93 -23.32 35.99
CA THR A 146 45.54 -22.00 36.51
C THR A 146 46.57 -20.89 36.16
N GLU A 147 46.23 -19.64 36.53
CA GLU A 147 47.02 -18.37 36.55
C GLU A 147 46.96 -17.51 35.27
N ASP A 148 46.92 -16.16 35.28
CA ASP A 148 46.47 -15.10 36.20
C ASP A 148 46.56 -13.76 35.42
N GLU A 149 45.80 -12.77 35.91
CA GLU A 149 45.68 -11.32 35.65
C GLU A 149 46.63 -10.48 34.74
N ALA A 150 46.04 -9.46 34.08
CA ALA A 150 46.39 -8.01 34.11
C ALA A 150 45.62 -7.25 32.99
N SER A 151 44.58 -6.47 33.28
CA SER A 151 44.55 -5.01 33.54
C SER A 151 45.11 -4.12 32.42
N ASP A 152 44.26 -3.26 31.84
CA ASP A 152 44.54 -1.82 31.69
C ASP A 152 43.23 -1.07 31.36
N GLU A 153 42.78 -0.29 32.34
CA GLU A 153 41.84 0.82 32.21
C GLU A 153 42.59 2.03 31.64
N VAL A 154 41.93 2.80 30.76
CA VAL A 154 42.23 4.23 30.61
C VAL A 154 40.90 4.95 30.43
N ASP A 155 40.53 5.70 31.46
CA ASP A 155 39.57 6.81 31.44
C ASP A 155 40.07 7.95 30.56
N ASP A 156 39.15 8.64 29.88
CA ASP A 156 39.20 10.10 29.75
C ASP A 156 37.76 10.61 29.52
N ASP A 157 37.22 11.21 30.58
CA ASP A 157 36.07 12.10 30.62
C ASP A 157 36.40 13.44 29.92
N ASP A 158 35.41 14.04 29.25
CA ASP A 158 35.01 15.45 29.49
C ASP A 158 33.80 15.84 28.61
N ASP A 159 32.63 15.78 29.24
CA ASP A 159 31.67 16.87 29.45
C ASP A 159 31.35 17.89 28.32
N PHE A 160 30.07 17.99 27.95
CA PHE A 160 29.41 19.29 27.72
C PHE A 160 27.89 19.22 27.93
N GLU A 161 27.43 20.16 28.76
CA GLU A 161 26.12 20.32 29.39
C GLU A 161 24.92 20.58 28.45
N GLN A 162 23.87 19.81 28.72
CA GLN A 162 22.44 20.13 28.93
C GLN A 162 21.90 21.55 28.62
N THR A 163 20.80 21.60 27.85
CA THR A 163 19.67 22.51 28.13
C THR A 163 18.31 21.81 27.88
N ASP A 164 17.65 21.49 28.99
CA ASP A 164 16.23 21.27 29.32
C ASP A 164 15.14 21.26 28.24
N LEU A 165 14.36 20.16 28.18
CA LEU A 165 12.90 20.11 28.05
C LEU A 165 12.37 18.84 28.78
N PRO A 166 11.17 18.88 29.40
CA PRO A 166 10.84 18.05 30.57
C PRO A 166 10.29 16.64 30.25
N GLU A 167 10.65 15.73 31.15
CA GLU A 167 10.20 14.35 31.32
C GLU A 167 8.75 14.26 31.85
N ASP A 168 8.04 13.22 31.41
CA ASP A 168 7.11 12.42 32.22
C ASP A 168 6.86 11.10 31.47
N VAL A 169 7.80 10.16 31.56
CA VAL A 169 7.57 8.73 31.34
C VAL A 169 8.36 7.98 32.41
N GLU A 170 7.69 7.59 33.49
CA GLU A 170 8.25 6.69 34.49
C GLU A 170 8.45 5.30 33.87
N GLU A 171 9.71 4.90 33.72
CA GLU A 171 10.13 3.50 33.66
C GLU A 171 10.22 2.95 35.09
N GLY A 172 9.62 1.77 35.29
CA GLY A 172 9.88 0.91 36.45
C GLY A 172 10.46 -0.40 35.94
N SER A 173 11.79 -0.52 35.99
CA SER A 173 12.51 -1.80 35.95
C SER A 173 12.73 -2.25 37.39
N ASP A 174 12.35 -3.49 37.70
CA ASP A 174 12.95 -4.24 38.80
C ASP A 174 13.23 -5.67 38.34
N ASN A 175 14.51 -6.00 38.30
CA ASN A 175 15.05 -7.35 38.20
C ASN A 175 14.85 -8.07 39.54
N ALA A 176 14.23 -9.24 39.52
CA ALA A 176 14.43 -10.27 40.54
C ALA A 176 14.44 -11.63 39.85
N SER A 177 15.64 -12.23 39.75
CA SER A 177 15.81 -13.63 39.37
C SER A 177 15.53 -14.52 40.57
N GLU A 178 14.49 -15.34 40.54
CA GLU A 178 14.41 -16.58 41.31
C GLU A 178 13.55 -17.61 40.55
N GLY A 179 14.17 -18.75 40.22
CA GLY A 179 13.49 -20.03 40.03
C GLY A 179 12.76 -20.25 38.70
N GLU A 180 13.48 -20.82 37.74
CA GLU A 180 12.87 -21.64 36.70
C GLU A 180 12.06 -22.77 37.36
N ALA A 181 10.74 -22.64 37.31
CA ALA A 181 9.82 -23.76 37.38
C ALA A 181 9.17 -23.86 36.00
N GLU A 182 9.40 -24.98 35.33
CA GLU A 182 8.68 -25.41 34.13
C GLU A 182 7.18 -25.15 34.32
N ILE A 183 6.64 -24.19 33.57
CA ILE A 183 5.19 -24.04 33.45
C ILE A 183 4.75 -25.14 32.48
N PRO A 184 3.94 -26.12 32.91
CA PRO A 184 3.42 -27.14 32.01
C PRO A 184 2.50 -26.47 30.98
N ASP A 185 2.56 -26.94 29.75
CA ASP A 185 1.67 -26.57 28.65
C ASP A 185 0.21 -26.48 29.11
N GLU A 186 -0.36 -25.27 29.22
CA GLU A 186 -1.80 -25.06 29.48
C GLU A 186 -2.70 -25.57 28.34
N ASP A 187 -2.13 -26.11 27.25
CA ASP A 187 -2.87 -26.82 26.21
C ASP A 187 -3.19 -28.29 26.59
N SER A 188 -2.79 -28.78 27.77
CA SER A 188 -2.97 -30.19 28.18
C SER A 188 -4.37 -30.57 28.66
N ASP A 189 -5.29 -29.62 28.89
CA ASP A 189 -6.64 -29.88 29.42
C ASP A 189 -7.78 -29.75 28.38
N ASP A 190 -7.45 -29.83 27.09
CA ASP A 190 -8.40 -29.72 25.97
C ASP A 190 -9.16 -31.04 25.63
N ASN A 191 -9.16 -32.03 26.54
CA ASN A 191 -9.84 -33.32 26.37
C ASN A 191 -11.33 -33.27 26.73
N VAL A 192 -12.17 -32.73 25.86
CA VAL A 192 -13.62 -33.03 25.83
C VAL A 192 -14.13 -33.04 24.39
N ASP A 193 -14.69 -34.19 23.98
CA ASP A 193 -15.39 -34.51 22.73
C ASP A 193 -16.20 -33.33 22.16
N ASP A 194 -15.89 -32.95 20.91
CA ASP A 194 -16.79 -32.12 20.10
C ASP A 194 -17.80 -33.05 19.39
N PRO A 195 -19.11 -32.75 19.36
CA PRO A 195 -20.11 -33.66 18.82
C PRO A 195 -20.03 -33.77 17.29
N GLN A 196 -19.83 -35.02 16.82
CA GLN A 196 -20.04 -35.54 15.46
C GLN A 196 -19.25 -34.89 14.32
N GLU A 197 -18.17 -35.58 13.94
CA GLU A 197 -17.34 -35.30 12.78
C GLU A 197 -18.09 -35.56 11.44
N PRO A 198 -17.89 -34.70 10.43
CA PRO A 198 -18.08 -35.13 9.04
C PRO A 198 -17.00 -36.17 8.68
N SER A 199 -17.38 -37.20 7.93
CA SER A 199 -16.46 -38.28 7.50
C SER A 199 -15.29 -37.74 6.68
N ASP A 200 -14.14 -38.44 6.68
CA ASP A 200 -12.94 -38.11 5.91
C ASP A 200 -13.20 -37.83 4.40
N ASP A 201 -14.29 -38.38 3.84
CA ASP A 201 -14.75 -38.14 2.46
C ASP A 201 -15.34 -36.72 2.22
N GLU A 202 -15.85 -36.03 3.25
CA GLU A 202 -16.39 -34.66 3.12
C GLU A 202 -15.28 -33.59 3.13
N THR A 203 -14.11 -33.91 3.69
CA THR A 203 -12.92 -33.04 3.75
C THR A 203 -12.09 -33.03 2.46
N ALA A 204 -12.23 -34.03 1.59
CA ALA A 204 -11.46 -34.14 0.35
C ALA A 204 -11.78 -33.03 -0.69
N ASN A 205 -12.93 -32.36 -0.56
CA ASN A 205 -13.37 -31.27 -1.46
C ASN A 205 -13.24 -29.87 -0.84
N ASP A 206 -12.59 -29.72 0.33
CA ASP A 206 -12.36 -28.41 0.95
C ASP A 206 -11.21 -27.67 0.25
N PRO A 207 -11.43 -26.46 -0.29
CA PRO A 207 -10.36 -25.65 -0.86
C PRO A 207 -9.16 -25.41 0.06
N PHE A 208 -9.38 -25.41 1.39
CA PHE A 208 -8.28 -25.28 2.36
C PHE A 208 -7.35 -26.50 2.34
N GLU A 209 -7.89 -27.71 2.28
CA GLU A 209 -7.09 -28.95 2.19
C GLU A 209 -6.40 -29.05 0.83
N ALA A 210 -7.06 -28.64 -0.25
CA ALA A 210 -6.46 -28.60 -1.58
C ALA A 210 -5.24 -27.67 -1.65
N GLN A 211 -5.30 -26.49 -1.02
CA GLN A 211 -4.21 -25.51 -1.07
C GLN A 211 -3.11 -25.76 -0.03
N PHE A 212 -3.45 -26.21 1.19
CA PHE A 212 -2.49 -26.31 2.30
C PHE A 212 -2.26 -27.74 2.81
N GLY A 213 -2.82 -28.76 2.17
CA GLY A 213 -2.66 -30.18 2.51
C GLY A 213 -1.28 -30.75 2.17
N ALA A 214 -1.03 -31.98 2.61
CA ALA A 214 0.28 -32.64 2.48
C ALA A 214 0.69 -32.92 1.02
N ASP A 215 -0.28 -33.23 0.15
CA ASP A 215 -0.05 -33.63 -1.24
C ASP A 215 0.30 -32.45 -2.18
N ARG A 216 0.22 -31.20 -1.70
CA ARG A 216 0.41 -30.01 -2.54
C ARG A 216 1.83 -29.87 -3.07
N ASN A 217 2.84 -30.39 -2.37
CA ASN A 217 4.27 -30.20 -2.70
C ASN A 217 4.63 -30.63 -4.13
N VAL A 218 4.17 -31.81 -4.58
CA VAL A 218 4.54 -32.37 -5.89
C VAL A 218 3.95 -31.56 -7.04
N SER A 219 2.69 -31.13 -6.91
CA SER A 219 2.03 -30.27 -7.89
C SER A 219 2.59 -28.83 -7.89
N LEU A 220 3.05 -28.36 -6.74
CA LEU A 220 3.53 -26.99 -6.56
C LEU A 220 4.80 -26.70 -7.37
N GLU A 221 5.76 -27.62 -7.45
CA GLU A 221 7.00 -27.38 -8.20
C GLU A 221 6.74 -27.18 -9.71
N LEU A 222 5.83 -27.98 -10.28
CA LEU A 222 5.39 -27.83 -11.67
C LEU A 222 4.67 -26.50 -11.90
N ASP A 223 3.74 -26.16 -11.00
CA ASP A 223 3.02 -24.88 -11.00
C ASP A 223 3.99 -23.69 -10.94
N ILE A 224 5.02 -23.74 -10.08
CA ILE A 224 6.06 -22.71 -9.96
C ILE A 224 6.88 -22.62 -11.25
N GLY A 225 7.22 -23.75 -11.87
CA GLY A 225 7.90 -23.80 -13.16
C GLY A 225 7.12 -23.08 -14.27
N ASN A 226 5.79 -23.27 -14.31
CA ASN A 226 4.90 -22.61 -15.25
C ASN A 226 4.72 -21.11 -14.94
N ASN A 227 4.59 -20.76 -13.66
CA ASN A 227 4.52 -19.37 -13.19
C ASN A 227 5.76 -18.57 -13.62
N LYS A 228 6.97 -19.13 -13.45
CA LYS A 228 8.23 -18.49 -13.87
C LYS A 228 8.33 -18.27 -15.38
N LYS A 229 7.65 -19.09 -16.19
CA LYS A 229 7.55 -18.92 -17.65
C LYS A 229 6.50 -17.88 -18.07
N ASN A 230 5.80 -17.27 -17.11
CA ASN A 230 4.73 -16.30 -17.32
C ASN A 230 3.63 -16.82 -18.26
N SER A 231 3.29 -18.10 -18.16
CA SER A 231 2.32 -18.78 -19.03
C SER A 231 0.86 -18.53 -18.63
N TYR A 232 0.56 -17.37 -18.04
CA TYR A 232 -0.79 -17.05 -17.57
C TYR A 232 -1.74 -16.78 -18.72
N GLU A 233 -2.93 -17.36 -18.64
CA GLU A 233 -4.04 -17.02 -19.53
C GLU A 233 -4.95 -16.00 -18.85
N VAL A 234 -5.24 -14.91 -19.57
CA VAL A 234 -6.04 -13.80 -19.07
C VAL A 234 -7.42 -13.84 -19.71
N GLN A 235 -8.46 -13.93 -18.88
CA GLN A 235 -9.85 -13.91 -19.29
C GLN A 235 -10.57 -12.71 -18.68
N GLN A 236 -11.38 -12.01 -19.48
CA GLN A 236 -12.14 -10.84 -19.03
C GLN A 236 -13.63 -11.04 -19.29
N PHE A 237 -14.45 -10.69 -18.30
CA PHE A 237 -15.91 -10.75 -18.39
C PHE A 237 -16.56 -9.72 -17.47
N GLU A 238 -17.85 -9.45 -17.71
CA GLU A 238 -18.65 -8.58 -16.85
C GLU A 238 -19.49 -9.42 -15.88
N ASN A 239 -19.54 -8.98 -14.63
CA ASN A 239 -20.37 -9.53 -13.57
C ASN A 239 -21.25 -8.40 -12.98
N ALA A 240 -22.49 -8.71 -12.61
CA ALA A 240 -23.45 -7.72 -12.13
C ALA A 240 -22.94 -6.92 -10.90
N HIS A 241 -22.27 -7.61 -9.97
CA HIS A 241 -21.81 -7.05 -8.69
C HIS A 241 -20.32 -6.68 -8.72
N LEU A 242 -19.47 -7.53 -9.30
CA LEU A 242 -18.02 -7.27 -9.39
C LEU A 242 -17.62 -6.33 -10.54
N LYS A 243 -18.56 -5.99 -11.43
CA LYS A 243 -18.36 -5.19 -12.64
C LYS A 243 -17.38 -5.88 -13.61
N ARG A 244 -16.28 -5.23 -14.03
CA ARG A 244 -15.31 -5.85 -14.95
C ARG A 244 -14.37 -6.74 -14.15
N VAL A 245 -14.41 -8.03 -14.44
CA VAL A 245 -13.59 -9.05 -13.80
C VAL A 245 -12.52 -9.51 -14.78
N THR A 246 -11.27 -9.49 -14.34
CA THR A 246 -10.12 -10.03 -15.05
C THR A 246 -9.54 -11.17 -14.22
N VAL A 247 -9.50 -12.36 -14.80
CA VAL A 247 -8.92 -13.56 -14.19
C VAL A 247 -7.63 -13.88 -14.92
N ALA A 248 -6.54 -14.04 -14.19
CA ALA A 248 -5.28 -14.56 -14.71
C ALA A 248 -4.98 -15.89 -14.01
N THR A 249 -4.94 -16.99 -14.75
CA THR A 249 -4.72 -18.34 -14.20
C THR A 249 -3.72 -19.11 -15.05
N LEU A 250 -3.01 -20.06 -14.45
CA LEU A 250 -2.19 -21.01 -15.22
C LEU A 250 -3.08 -22.00 -15.98
N PRO A 251 -2.57 -22.64 -17.05
CA PRO A 251 -3.37 -23.55 -17.87
C PRO A 251 -3.95 -24.75 -17.11
N GLU A 252 -3.26 -25.23 -16.08
CA GLU A 252 -3.72 -26.35 -15.24
C GLU A 252 -4.90 -25.94 -14.33
N HIS A 253 -5.02 -24.62 -14.05
CA HIS A 253 -6.03 -24.03 -13.17
C HIS A 253 -7.21 -23.39 -13.94
N HIS A 254 -7.40 -23.71 -15.23
CA HIS A 254 -8.51 -23.20 -16.05
C HIS A 254 -9.91 -23.41 -15.44
N HIS A 255 -10.08 -24.50 -14.69
CA HIS A 255 -11.33 -24.80 -14.00
C HIS A 255 -11.69 -23.72 -12.97
N MET A 256 -10.70 -23.04 -12.37
CA MET A 256 -10.89 -21.90 -11.49
C MET A 256 -11.48 -20.71 -12.26
N ALA A 257 -10.93 -20.37 -13.43
CA ALA A 257 -11.47 -19.30 -14.27
C ALA A 257 -12.92 -19.56 -14.69
N ALA A 258 -13.24 -20.81 -15.06
CA ALA A 258 -14.61 -21.21 -15.37
C ALA A 258 -15.54 -21.18 -14.14
N MET A 259 -15.04 -21.51 -12.95
CA MET A 259 -15.79 -21.41 -11.69
C MET A 259 -16.08 -19.94 -11.34
N VAL A 260 -15.10 -19.05 -11.53
CA VAL A 260 -15.26 -17.60 -11.32
C VAL A 260 -16.22 -17.00 -12.35
N GLN A 261 -16.17 -17.41 -13.62
CA GLN A 261 -17.14 -16.99 -14.65
C GLN A 261 -18.57 -17.46 -14.36
N LYS A 262 -18.71 -18.61 -13.72
CA LYS A 262 -19.98 -19.18 -13.27
C LYS A 262 -20.34 -18.77 -11.84
N LEU A 263 -19.75 -17.70 -11.29
CA LEU A 263 -20.20 -17.03 -10.06
C LEU A 263 -21.59 -16.40 -10.27
N ALA A 264 -22.60 -17.23 -10.59
CA ALA A 264 -23.96 -16.99 -10.17
C ALA A 264 -24.00 -17.21 -8.65
N PRO A 265 -24.86 -16.51 -7.88
CA PRO A 265 -24.98 -16.77 -6.46
C PRO A 265 -25.32 -18.26 -6.28
N ILE A 266 -24.32 -19.02 -5.82
CA ILE A 266 -24.52 -20.38 -5.35
C ILE A 266 -25.56 -20.27 -4.22
N ASN A 267 -26.35 -21.33 -4.03
CA ASN A 267 -27.19 -21.48 -2.85
C ASN A 267 -26.39 -21.06 -1.59
N GLU A 268 -26.80 -19.99 -0.92
CA GLU A 268 -26.07 -19.36 0.19
C GLU A 268 -25.68 -20.38 1.28
N SER A 269 -26.52 -21.39 1.48
CA SER A 269 -26.26 -22.50 2.39
C SER A 269 -25.03 -23.34 2.02
N ALA A 270 -24.74 -23.52 0.73
CA ALA A 270 -23.57 -24.24 0.24
C ALA A 270 -22.28 -23.40 0.31
N ILE A 271 -22.40 -22.07 0.38
CA ILE A 271 -21.26 -21.19 0.72
C ILE A 271 -20.99 -21.31 2.20
N LEU A 272 -22.03 -21.17 3.04
CA LEU A 272 -21.90 -21.19 4.49
C LEU A 272 -21.40 -22.55 5.02
N SER A 273 -21.78 -23.66 4.38
CA SER A 273 -21.35 -25.02 4.77
C SER A 273 -19.83 -25.24 4.69
N ARG A 274 -19.10 -24.43 3.91
CA ARG A 274 -17.63 -24.48 3.80
C ARG A 274 -16.90 -23.89 5.00
N TYR A 275 -17.62 -23.15 5.84
CA TYR A 275 -17.11 -22.50 7.04
C TYR A 275 -17.35 -23.38 8.26
N LYS A 276 -16.51 -23.27 9.29
CA LYS A 276 -16.69 -24.01 10.55
C LYS A 276 -18.06 -23.73 11.18
N ALA A 277 -18.73 -24.77 11.69
CA ALA A 277 -20.09 -24.69 12.27
C ALA A 277 -20.25 -23.57 13.31
N LYS A 278 -19.21 -23.35 14.15
CA LYS A 278 -19.15 -22.26 15.13
C LYS A 278 -19.34 -20.87 14.48
N LEU A 279 -18.70 -20.64 13.32
CA LEU A 279 -18.81 -19.39 12.57
C LEU A 279 -20.18 -19.27 11.89
N GLN A 280 -20.71 -20.37 11.35
CA GLN A 280 -22.03 -20.39 10.70
C GLN A 280 -23.14 -19.94 11.66
N ALA A 281 -23.09 -20.40 12.91
CA ALA A 281 -24.09 -20.05 13.93
C ALA A 281 -24.09 -18.54 14.26
N ARG A 282 -22.91 -17.90 14.25
CA ARG A 282 -22.72 -16.48 14.62
C ARG A 282 -22.79 -15.53 13.42
N TRP A 283 -22.65 -16.05 12.21
CA TRP A 283 -22.72 -15.26 10.98
C TRP A 283 -24.03 -14.47 10.85
N LYS A 284 -25.15 -15.09 11.25
CA LYS A 284 -26.46 -14.42 11.21
C LYS A 284 -26.51 -13.19 12.11
N ASP A 285 -25.92 -13.28 13.31
CA ASP A 285 -25.95 -12.19 14.31
C ASP A 285 -25.16 -10.96 13.82
N ILE A 286 -23.98 -11.18 13.22
CA ILE A 286 -23.13 -10.09 12.74
C ILE A 286 -23.66 -9.47 11.44
N ASN A 287 -24.28 -10.27 10.59
CA ASN A 287 -24.70 -9.84 9.26
C ASN A 287 -26.14 -9.29 9.23
N GLN A 288 -26.92 -9.49 10.30
CA GLN A 288 -28.33 -9.09 10.38
C GLN A 288 -28.57 -7.62 10.02
N SER A 289 -27.67 -6.71 10.40
CA SER A 289 -27.81 -5.27 10.11
C SER A 289 -27.64 -4.91 8.63
N LEU A 290 -27.03 -5.80 7.83
CA LEU A 290 -26.77 -5.60 6.41
C LEU A 290 -27.80 -6.31 5.52
N MET A 291 -28.61 -7.21 6.08
CA MET A 291 -29.58 -8.00 5.32
C MET A 291 -30.87 -7.23 5.06
N GLN A 292 -31.38 -7.31 3.83
CA GLN A 292 -32.67 -6.74 3.44
C GLN A 292 -33.84 -7.70 3.75
N SER A 293 -33.58 -9.01 3.84
CA SER A 293 -34.56 -10.06 4.13
C SER A 293 -34.07 -10.93 5.28
N SER A 294 -35.00 -11.39 6.13
CA SER A 294 -34.68 -12.29 7.26
C SER A 294 -34.26 -13.70 6.81
N GLU A 295 -34.51 -14.06 5.56
CA GLU A 295 -34.16 -15.39 5.02
C GLU A 295 -32.77 -15.43 4.38
N ALA A 296 -32.26 -14.29 3.90
CA ALA A 296 -30.95 -14.19 3.28
C ALA A 296 -29.84 -14.19 4.34
N GLN A 297 -28.76 -14.89 4.04
CA GLN A 297 -27.58 -15.04 4.89
C GLN A 297 -26.41 -14.18 4.40
N PHE A 298 -26.36 -13.88 3.11
CA PHE A 298 -25.32 -13.05 2.49
C PHE A 298 -25.96 -11.96 1.62
N THR A 299 -25.31 -10.81 1.50
CA THR A 299 -25.58 -9.94 0.35
C THR A 299 -25.02 -10.58 -0.91
N GLU A 300 -25.49 -10.14 -2.08
CA GLU A 300 -25.00 -10.64 -3.37
C GLU A 300 -23.49 -10.43 -3.52
N LEU A 301 -22.97 -9.28 -3.07
CA LEU A 301 -21.52 -9.02 -3.07
C LEU A 301 -20.78 -9.95 -2.11
N GLN A 302 -21.27 -10.11 -0.87
CA GLN A 302 -20.63 -10.98 0.11
C GLN A 302 -20.60 -12.44 -0.34
N ALA A 303 -21.67 -12.93 -0.97
CA ALA A 303 -21.74 -14.30 -1.48
C ALA A 303 -20.65 -14.54 -2.53
N VAL A 304 -20.49 -13.61 -3.48
CA VAL A 304 -19.48 -13.71 -4.54
C VAL A 304 -18.07 -13.60 -3.96
N LEU A 305 -17.82 -12.65 -3.06
CA LEU A 305 -16.52 -12.49 -2.41
C LEU A 305 -16.17 -13.68 -1.51
N ALA A 306 -17.11 -14.20 -0.73
CA ALA A 306 -16.92 -15.37 0.13
C ALA A 306 -16.55 -16.61 -0.69
N GLN A 307 -17.21 -16.80 -1.83
CA GLN A 307 -16.91 -17.91 -2.73
C GLN A 307 -15.55 -17.76 -3.38
N SER A 308 -15.19 -16.55 -3.85
CA SER A 308 -13.91 -16.32 -4.52
C SER A 308 -12.74 -16.36 -3.53
N MET A 309 -12.85 -15.73 -2.37
CA MET A 309 -11.80 -15.74 -1.34
C MET A 309 -11.52 -17.16 -0.83
N GLY A 310 -12.54 -18.01 -0.75
CA GLY A 310 -12.41 -19.42 -0.38
C GLY A 310 -11.57 -20.25 -1.35
N THR A 311 -11.26 -19.77 -2.56
CA THR A 311 -10.36 -20.46 -3.51
C THR A 311 -8.87 -20.19 -3.25
N TYR A 312 -8.55 -19.31 -2.29
CA TYR A 312 -7.17 -18.93 -1.94
C TYR A 312 -6.32 -18.31 -3.07
N ILE A 313 -6.94 -17.84 -4.16
CA ILE A 313 -6.26 -17.05 -5.21
C ILE A 313 -6.06 -15.60 -4.79
N ASP A 314 -5.14 -14.88 -5.45
CA ASP A 314 -4.92 -13.45 -5.19
C ASP A 314 -6.12 -12.61 -5.63
N HIS A 315 -6.49 -11.59 -4.85
CA HIS A 315 -7.62 -10.71 -5.11
C HIS A 315 -7.18 -9.24 -5.10
N LEU A 316 -7.61 -8.51 -6.12
CA LEU A 316 -7.53 -7.06 -6.18
C LEU A 316 -8.92 -6.50 -6.47
N PHE A 317 -9.55 -5.93 -5.45
CA PHE A 317 -10.87 -5.32 -5.54
C PHE A 317 -10.74 -3.79 -5.58
N CYS A 318 -11.05 -3.20 -6.73
CA CYS A 318 -10.89 -1.76 -7.00
C CYS A 318 -12.18 -0.95 -6.90
N ASN A 319 -13.21 -1.50 -6.25
CA ASN A 319 -14.54 -0.88 -6.16
C ASN A 319 -14.96 -0.67 -4.70
N ARG A 320 -13.99 -0.49 -3.82
CA ARG A 320 -14.25 -0.26 -2.40
C ARG A 320 -14.91 1.11 -2.23
N ASP A 321 -15.92 1.17 -1.38
CA ASP A 321 -16.57 2.42 -0.97
C ASP A 321 -16.95 2.35 0.51
N TYR A 322 -17.09 3.50 1.16
CA TYR A 322 -17.41 3.57 2.59
C TYR A 322 -18.76 2.93 2.92
N LYS A 323 -19.70 2.90 1.97
CA LYS A 323 -21.02 2.27 2.12
C LYS A 323 -20.94 0.74 2.10
N ILE A 324 -20.06 0.20 1.26
CA ILE A 324 -19.89 -1.24 1.04
C ILE A 324 -18.88 -1.83 2.04
N ALA A 325 -18.05 -0.99 2.68
CA ALA A 325 -17.02 -1.40 3.62
C ALA A 325 -17.49 -2.41 4.70
N PRO A 326 -18.67 -2.26 5.35
CA PRO A 326 -19.14 -3.25 6.33
C PRO A 326 -19.36 -4.64 5.72
N GLU A 327 -19.85 -4.72 4.48
CA GLU A 327 -20.03 -5.99 3.77
C GLU A 327 -18.70 -6.68 3.56
N ILE A 328 -17.70 -5.94 3.03
CA ILE A 328 -16.35 -6.42 2.76
C ILE A 328 -15.66 -6.88 4.05
N ILE A 329 -15.70 -6.06 5.10
CA ILE A 329 -15.08 -6.34 6.41
C ILE A 329 -15.63 -7.65 6.97
N ASN A 330 -16.96 -7.80 7.03
CA ASN A 330 -17.57 -9.01 7.56
C ASN A 330 -17.15 -10.25 6.76
N THR A 331 -17.08 -10.17 5.42
CA THR A 331 -16.71 -11.32 4.59
C THR A 331 -15.26 -11.75 4.77
N TYR A 332 -14.29 -10.84 4.74
CA TYR A 332 -12.90 -11.26 4.93
C TYR A 332 -12.62 -11.65 6.38
N VAL A 333 -13.30 -11.07 7.38
CA VAL A 333 -13.19 -11.48 8.78
C VAL A 333 -13.68 -12.93 8.96
N LEU A 334 -14.77 -13.31 8.28
CA LEU A 334 -15.24 -14.69 8.23
C LEU A 334 -14.19 -15.63 7.61
N HIS A 335 -13.59 -15.24 6.49
CA HIS A 335 -12.52 -16.00 5.83
C HIS A 335 -11.29 -16.18 6.72
N VAL A 336 -10.83 -15.10 7.36
CA VAL A 336 -9.69 -15.10 8.28
C VAL A 336 -9.91 -16.05 9.45
N LEU A 337 -11.05 -15.94 10.14
CA LEU A 337 -11.33 -16.82 11.28
C LEU A 337 -11.45 -18.28 10.85
N ASN A 338 -12.05 -18.55 9.69
CA ASN A 338 -12.15 -19.91 9.17
C ASN A 338 -10.78 -20.51 8.89
N HIS A 339 -9.90 -19.75 8.25
CA HIS A 339 -8.52 -20.16 7.98
C HIS A 339 -7.75 -20.45 9.28
N VAL A 340 -7.79 -19.53 10.26
CA VAL A 340 -7.12 -19.71 11.56
C VAL A 340 -7.65 -20.93 12.32
N LEU A 341 -8.97 -21.12 12.38
CA LEU A 341 -9.58 -22.26 13.07
C LEU A 341 -9.25 -23.59 12.37
N LYS A 342 -9.26 -23.64 11.04
CA LYS A 342 -8.87 -24.85 10.29
C LYS A 342 -7.40 -25.21 10.54
N THR A 343 -6.49 -24.23 10.52
CA THR A 343 -5.08 -24.45 10.82
C THR A 343 -4.87 -24.92 12.26
N ARG A 344 -5.54 -24.30 13.25
CA ARG A 344 -5.46 -24.73 14.66
C ARG A 344 -5.99 -26.15 14.86
N ASP A 345 -7.16 -26.47 14.30
CA ASP A 345 -7.76 -27.80 14.42
C ASP A 345 -6.85 -28.89 13.83
N ARG A 346 -6.18 -28.60 12.71
CA ARG A 346 -5.20 -29.52 12.11
C ARG A 346 -4.03 -29.78 13.06
N ILE A 347 -3.45 -28.74 13.64
CA ILE A 347 -2.32 -28.86 14.58
C ILE A 347 -2.73 -29.64 15.83
N LEU A 348 -3.91 -29.34 16.40
CA LEU A 348 -4.43 -30.05 17.58
C LEU A 348 -4.68 -31.54 17.29
N LYS A 349 -5.30 -31.88 16.16
CA LYS A 349 -5.51 -33.28 15.74
C LYS A 349 -4.19 -34.02 15.57
N ASN A 350 -3.18 -33.38 15.00
CA ASN A 350 -1.87 -33.98 14.82
C ASN A 350 -1.12 -34.12 16.15
N ASN A 351 -1.18 -33.15 17.04
CA ASN A 351 -0.63 -33.26 18.40
C ASN A 351 -1.25 -34.45 19.16
N GLN A 352 -2.57 -34.66 19.04
CA GLN A 352 -3.26 -35.82 19.61
C GLN A 352 -2.83 -37.14 18.98
N LYS A 353 -2.55 -37.17 17.67
CA LYS A 353 -2.01 -38.36 17.00
C LYS A 353 -0.60 -38.68 17.49
N ILE A 354 0.26 -37.67 17.63
CA ILE A 354 1.62 -37.80 18.14
C ILE A 354 1.61 -38.32 19.58
N SER A 355 0.78 -37.75 20.45
CA SER A 355 0.69 -38.20 21.85
C SER A 355 0.18 -39.64 21.97
N LYS A 356 -0.83 -40.01 21.16
CA LYS A 356 -1.32 -41.41 21.09
C LYS A 356 -0.26 -42.38 20.55
N ALA A 357 0.47 -42.00 19.50
CA ALA A 357 1.53 -42.84 18.94
C ALA A 357 2.69 -43.05 19.93
N HIS A 358 3.08 -42.01 20.67
CA HIS A 358 4.06 -42.10 21.77
C HIS A 358 3.58 -43.05 22.88
N LEU A 359 2.30 -42.96 23.27
CA LEU A 359 1.71 -43.86 24.28
C LEU A 359 1.66 -45.32 23.79
N GLU A 360 1.44 -45.54 22.49
CA GLU A 360 1.35 -46.88 21.88
C GLU A 360 2.69 -47.45 21.39
N GLY A 361 3.78 -46.68 21.49
CA GLY A 361 5.11 -47.07 21.01
C GLY A 361 5.18 -47.31 19.50
N LYS A 362 4.30 -46.67 18.72
CA LYS A 362 4.27 -46.77 17.25
C LYS A 362 5.11 -45.66 16.63
N GLU A 363 5.73 -45.96 15.49
CA GLU A 363 6.41 -44.95 14.69
C GLU A 363 5.41 -43.89 14.22
N ILE A 364 5.80 -42.63 14.38
CA ILE A 364 5.06 -41.47 13.90
C ILE A 364 5.49 -41.26 12.44
N GLY A 365 4.54 -41.23 11.52
CA GLY A 365 4.83 -40.85 10.13
C GLY A 365 5.22 -39.36 10.01
N ASP A 366 5.68 -38.94 8.84
CA ASP A 366 6.07 -37.54 8.59
C ASP A 366 4.87 -36.58 8.70
N ILE A 367 4.70 -35.97 9.88
CA ILE A 367 3.65 -34.96 10.13
C ILE A 367 4.26 -33.58 9.91
N ARG A 368 3.94 -32.97 8.75
CA ARG A 368 4.34 -31.61 8.42
C ARG A 368 3.13 -30.70 8.34
N ASP A 369 2.81 -30.05 9.45
CA ASP A 369 1.61 -29.23 9.61
C ASP A 369 1.86 -27.80 10.03
N GLN A 370 3.10 -27.46 10.38
CA GLN A 370 3.50 -26.15 10.89
C GLN A 370 4.29 -25.32 9.86
N GLY A 371 4.59 -24.10 10.25
CA GLY A 371 5.48 -23.17 9.57
C GLY A 371 6.51 -22.70 10.59
N PHE A 372 7.43 -21.84 10.17
CA PHE A 372 8.46 -21.30 11.06
C PHE A 372 7.91 -20.56 12.28
N THR A 373 6.81 -19.82 12.10
CA THR A 373 6.16 -19.04 13.14
C THR A 373 4.67 -19.30 13.18
N ARG A 374 4.05 -18.94 14.30
CA ARG A 374 2.61 -19.14 14.51
C ARG A 374 1.72 -18.24 13.66
N PRO A 375 2.03 -16.94 13.43
CA PRO A 375 1.18 -16.06 12.64
C PRO A 375 0.90 -16.62 11.24
N ARG A 376 -0.38 -16.72 10.88
CA ARG A 376 -0.83 -17.15 9.55
C ARG A 376 -1.47 -16.03 8.75
N VAL A 377 -2.03 -15.04 9.44
CA VAL A 377 -2.77 -13.96 8.79
C VAL A 377 -2.21 -12.61 9.21
N MET A 378 -2.06 -11.72 8.23
CA MET A 378 -1.71 -10.33 8.45
C MET A 378 -2.77 -9.40 7.82
N ILE A 379 -3.20 -8.39 8.55
CA ILE A 379 -4.16 -7.37 8.11
C ILE A 379 -3.52 -5.99 8.25
N LEU A 380 -3.27 -5.33 7.13
CA LEU A 380 -2.80 -3.95 7.06
C LEU A 380 -3.97 -2.98 6.91
N LEU A 381 -3.93 -1.93 7.74
CA LEU A 381 -4.99 -0.91 7.84
C LEU A 381 -4.37 0.48 8.01
N PRO A 382 -4.98 1.55 7.46
CA PRO A 382 -4.40 2.88 7.57
C PRO A 382 -4.53 3.49 8.97
N PHE A 383 -5.65 3.24 9.67
CA PHE A 383 -6.04 3.98 10.88
C PHE A 383 -6.63 3.09 11.99
N LYS A 384 -6.47 3.51 13.26
CA LYS A 384 -7.01 2.82 14.45
C LYS A 384 -8.54 2.62 14.40
N ASN A 385 -9.31 3.55 13.86
CA ASN A 385 -10.78 3.44 13.77
C ASN A 385 -11.26 2.20 12.98
N THR A 386 -10.54 1.87 11.90
CA THR A 386 -10.84 0.75 11.02
C THR A 386 -10.39 -0.54 11.69
N ALA A 387 -9.20 -0.52 12.31
CA ALA A 387 -8.71 -1.63 13.14
C ALA A 387 -9.70 -1.95 14.27
N LYS A 388 -10.29 -0.93 14.90
CA LYS A 388 -11.31 -1.11 15.91
C LYS A 388 -12.52 -1.87 15.36
N THR A 389 -13.02 -1.45 14.22
CA THR A 389 -14.18 -2.06 13.56
C THR A 389 -13.93 -3.55 13.26
N ILE A 390 -12.73 -3.87 12.77
CA ILE A 390 -12.33 -5.23 12.40
C ILE A 390 -12.13 -6.12 13.63
N ILE A 391 -11.46 -5.60 14.68
CA ILE A 391 -11.26 -6.36 15.93
C ILE A 391 -12.58 -6.59 16.64
N ASP A 392 -13.48 -5.61 16.67
CA ASP A 392 -14.83 -5.79 17.22
C ASP A 392 -15.61 -6.84 16.40
N ALA A 393 -15.45 -6.89 15.08
CA ALA A 393 -16.04 -7.93 14.22
C ALA A 393 -15.44 -9.32 14.49
N LEU A 394 -14.11 -9.42 14.65
CA LEU A 394 -13.41 -10.67 15.01
C LEU A 394 -13.90 -11.21 16.36
N ILE A 395 -14.01 -10.35 17.38
CA ILE A 395 -14.51 -10.74 18.70
C ILE A 395 -15.94 -11.28 18.60
N LYS A 396 -16.83 -10.54 17.91
CA LYS A 396 -18.23 -10.96 17.73
C LYS A 396 -18.35 -12.30 16.98
N LEU A 397 -17.64 -12.46 15.87
CA LEU A 397 -17.76 -13.64 15.03
C LEU A 397 -17.08 -14.88 15.63
N SER A 398 -16.01 -14.70 16.42
CA SER A 398 -15.33 -15.80 17.12
C SER A 398 -16.22 -16.50 18.15
N GLY A 399 -17.22 -15.80 18.70
CA GLY A 399 -18.06 -16.27 19.79
C GLY A 399 -17.30 -16.56 21.09
N ALA A 400 -16.14 -15.92 21.32
CA ALA A 400 -15.39 -16.06 22.57
C ALA A 400 -16.16 -15.46 23.76
N GLU A 401 -16.15 -16.16 24.90
CA GLU A 401 -16.83 -15.72 26.12
C GLU A 401 -16.01 -14.65 26.87
N GLN A 402 -14.69 -14.74 26.74
CA GLN A 402 -13.75 -13.85 27.42
C GLN A 402 -12.80 -13.19 26.41
N CYS A 403 -12.49 -11.92 26.64
CA CYS A 403 -11.53 -11.17 25.84
C CYS A 403 -10.51 -10.50 26.77
N GLU A 404 -9.29 -11.04 26.80
CA GLU A 404 -8.19 -10.49 27.58
C GLU A 404 -7.71 -9.17 26.97
N ASN A 405 -7.26 -8.24 27.83
CA ASN A 405 -6.80 -6.89 27.44
C ASN A 405 -7.84 -6.02 26.72
N ARG A 406 -9.12 -6.38 26.77
CA ARG A 406 -10.21 -5.60 26.14
C ARG A 406 -10.28 -4.15 26.64
N LYS A 407 -10.07 -3.91 27.94
CA LYS A 407 -10.09 -2.55 28.51
C LYS A 407 -8.99 -1.66 27.95
N ARG A 408 -7.76 -2.20 27.84
CA ARG A 408 -6.61 -1.51 27.24
C ARG A 408 -6.90 -1.16 25.78
N PHE A 409 -7.46 -2.11 25.04
CA PHE A 409 -7.86 -1.89 23.65
C PHE A 409 -8.89 -0.76 23.52
N GLU A 410 -9.94 -0.77 24.34
CA GLU A 410 -10.98 0.26 24.28
C GLU A 410 -10.43 1.65 24.60
N SER A 411 -9.51 1.77 25.57
CA SER A 411 -8.87 3.05 25.90
C SER A 411 -7.95 3.59 24.81
N GLU A 412 -7.28 2.72 24.03
CA GLU A 412 -6.32 3.15 23.01
C GLU A 412 -6.98 3.39 21.64
N PHE A 413 -7.99 2.58 21.29
CA PHE A 413 -8.60 2.60 19.94
C PHE A 413 -9.91 3.39 19.86
N SER A 414 -10.50 3.77 21.00
CA SER A 414 -11.73 4.57 21.04
C SER A 414 -11.41 6.00 21.45
N LEU A 415 -12.19 6.94 20.95
CA LEU A 415 -12.19 8.30 21.48
C LEU A 415 -13.11 8.39 22.71
N PRO A 416 -12.89 9.38 23.60
CA PRO A 416 -13.84 9.70 24.65
C PRO A 416 -15.25 9.94 24.09
N PRO A 417 -16.31 9.52 24.80
CA PRO A 417 -17.67 9.68 24.33
C PRO A 417 -18.01 11.17 24.12
N GLY A 418 -18.42 11.52 22.91
CA GLY A 418 -18.74 12.90 22.51
C GLY A 418 -17.64 13.62 21.71
N GLU A 419 -16.46 13.03 21.55
CA GLU A 419 -15.37 13.52 20.71
C GLU A 419 -15.33 12.86 19.33
N ASP A 420 -16.48 12.48 18.78
CA ASP A 420 -16.52 12.01 17.41
C ASP A 420 -16.18 13.18 16.47
N ASN A 421 -15.08 13.07 15.74
CA ASN A 421 -14.56 14.06 14.77
C ASN A 421 -15.47 14.27 13.54
N LEU A 422 -16.78 14.16 13.70
CA LEU A 422 -17.78 14.34 12.64
C LEU A 422 -17.98 15.83 12.39
N ALA A 423 -17.63 16.26 11.18
CA ALA A 423 -17.84 17.63 10.75
C ALA A 423 -19.06 17.67 9.81
N GLU A 424 -20.15 18.29 10.25
CA GLU A 424 -21.39 18.41 9.45
C GLU A 424 -21.18 19.14 8.11
N ASP A 425 -20.14 19.99 8.01
CA ASP A 425 -19.82 20.75 6.80
C ASP A 425 -19.00 19.97 5.76
N LYS A 426 -18.51 18.77 6.13
CA LYS A 426 -17.67 17.92 5.29
C LYS A 426 -18.45 16.80 4.60
N PRO A 427 -17.94 16.29 3.46
CA PRO A 427 -18.53 15.16 2.75
C PRO A 427 -18.65 13.88 3.60
N GLU A 428 -19.60 13.01 3.24
CA GLU A 428 -19.85 11.73 3.93
C GLU A 428 -18.63 10.79 3.91
N ASP A 429 -17.90 10.75 2.79
CA ASP A 429 -16.72 9.89 2.64
C ASP A 429 -15.60 10.34 3.58
N PHE A 430 -15.35 11.65 3.68
CA PHE A 430 -14.40 12.22 4.64
C PHE A 430 -14.78 11.82 6.07
N ASN A 431 -16.06 11.99 6.45
CA ASN A 431 -16.53 11.64 7.79
C ASN A 431 -16.42 10.14 8.05
N ALA A 432 -16.61 9.28 7.04
CA ALA A 432 -16.46 7.84 7.19
C ALA A 432 -15.00 7.42 7.42
N THR A 433 -14.04 8.03 6.72
CA THR A 433 -12.60 7.75 6.88
C THR A 433 -12.03 8.32 8.18
N PHE A 434 -12.44 9.55 8.57
CA PHE A 434 -11.84 10.27 9.70
C PHE A 434 -12.67 10.27 11.00
N ARG A 435 -13.72 9.44 11.11
CA ARG A 435 -14.46 9.25 12.36
C ARG A 435 -13.62 8.49 13.40
N GLY A 436 -13.80 8.78 14.69
CA GLY A 436 -13.09 8.10 15.76
C GLY A 436 -11.57 8.36 15.74
N ASN A 437 -10.79 7.42 16.27
CA ASN A 437 -9.35 7.57 16.40
C ASN A 437 -8.64 7.32 15.04
N ILE A 438 -7.99 8.35 14.51
CA ILE A 438 -7.31 8.35 13.20
C ILE A 438 -5.79 8.19 13.31
N ASP A 439 -5.28 7.85 14.49
CA ASP A 439 -3.86 7.56 14.69
C ASP A 439 -3.42 6.40 13.77
N ASP A 440 -2.29 6.59 13.11
CA ASP A 440 -1.70 5.70 12.12
C ASP A 440 -0.47 4.95 12.68
N HIS A 441 -0.16 5.11 13.97
CA HIS A 441 0.86 4.34 14.67
C HIS A 441 0.26 3.28 15.59
N PHE A 442 0.03 2.08 15.05
CA PHE A 442 -0.49 0.96 15.84
C PHE A 442 -0.15 -0.42 15.29
N ARG A 443 -0.16 -1.41 16.18
CA ARG A 443 0.03 -2.83 15.90
C ARG A 443 -0.52 -3.69 17.04
N ILE A 444 -1.17 -4.79 16.71
CA ILE A 444 -1.79 -5.72 17.65
C ILE A 444 -1.57 -7.14 17.16
N GLY A 445 -1.05 -7.99 18.04
CA GLY A 445 -1.13 -9.45 17.90
C GLY A 445 -2.40 -10.00 18.55
N VAL A 446 -3.14 -10.83 17.83
CA VAL A 446 -4.37 -11.48 18.30
C VAL A 446 -4.17 -13.00 18.34
N LYS A 447 -4.37 -13.59 19.52
CA LYS A 447 -4.32 -15.04 19.75
C LYS A 447 -5.73 -15.55 20.06
N PHE A 448 -6.13 -16.65 19.40
CA PHE A 448 -7.40 -17.34 19.61
C PHE A 448 -7.18 -18.60 20.43
N THR A 449 -7.98 -18.75 21.48
CA THR A 449 -8.13 -20.01 22.24
C THR A 449 -9.54 -20.57 22.02
N ARG A 450 -9.85 -21.72 22.62
CA ARG A 450 -11.17 -22.37 22.47
C ARG A 450 -12.32 -21.47 22.96
N LYS A 451 -12.11 -20.75 24.07
CA LYS A 451 -13.14 -19.93 24.76
C LYS A 451 -12.78 -18.45 24.90
N SER A 452 -11.52 -18.07 24.73
CA SER A 452 -11.05 -16.69 24.90
C SER A 452 -10.33 -16.15 23.67
N ILE A 453 -10.30 -14.82 23.56
CA ILE A 453 -9.40 -14.09 22.67
C ILE A 453 -8.43 -13.31 23.53
N LYS A 454 -7.14 -13.37 23.20
CA LYS A 454 -6.11 -12.54 23.79
C LYS A 454 -5.66 -11.47 22.82
N LEU A 455 -5.95 -10.21 23.15
CA LEU A 455 -5.43 -9.04 22.45
C LEU A 455 -4.05 -8.66 23.01
N TYR A 456 -3.20 -8.07 22.17
CA TYR A 456 -1.81 -7.72 22.50
C TYR A 456 -0.96 -8.93 22.92
N SER A 457 -1.19 -10.07 22.26
CA SER A 457 -0.27 -11.21 22.38
C SER A 457 1.06 -10.86 21.70
N ASN A 458 2.16 -11.48 22.16
CA ASN A 458 3.44 -11.41 21.44
C ASN A 458 3.22 -11.89 19.99
N PHE A 459 3.95 -11.33 19.04
CA PHE A 459 3.76 -11.61 17.62
C PHE A 459 4.01 -13.08 17.30
N TYR A 460 5.06 -13.68 17.87
CA TYR A 460 5.36 -15.10 17.70
C TYR A 460 4.28 -16.04 18.28
N ASP A 461 3.49 -15.56 19.24
CA ASP A 461 2.37 -16.29 19.86
C ASP A 461 1.00 -15.97 19.26
N SER A 462 0.95 -15.03 18.32
CA SER A 462 -0.29 -14.56 17.71
C SER A 462 -0.69 -15.40 16.51
N ASP A 463 -1.99 -15.55 16.28
CA ASP A 463 -2.51 -16.21 15.08
C ASP A 463 -2.75 -15.19 13.95
N VAL A 464 -3.17 -13.97 14.33
CA VAL A 464 -3.45 -12.85 13.41
C VAL A 464 -2.69 -11.60 13.85
N LEU A 465 -1.98 -10.98 12.91
CA LEU A 465 -1.31 -9.70 13.10
C LEU A 465 -2.12 -8.59 12.44
N ILE A 466 -2.45 -7.54 13.18
CA ILE A 466 -3.23 -6.39 12.69
C ILE A 466 -2.45 -5.12 12.98
N GLY A 467 -2.26 -4.27 11.98
CA GLY A 467 -1.51 -3.04 12.23
C GLY A 467 -1.46 -2.09 11.05
N SER A 468 -0.88 -0.94 11.33
CA SER A 468 -0.57 0.09 10.35
C SER A 468 0.76 -0.19 9.65
N PRO A 469 0.95 0.29 8.41
CA PRO A 469 2.25 0.22 7.74
C PRO A 469 3.37 0.82 8.60
N LEU A 470 3.13 1.98 9.24
CA LEU A 470 4.08 2.62 10.14
C LEU A 470 4.36 1.80 11.41
N GLY A 471 3.31 1.21 12.00
CA GLY A 471 3.43 0.38 13.20
C GLY A 471 4.29 -0.86 12.99
N PHE A 472 4.23 -1.49 11.82
CA PHE A 472 5.11 -2.61 11.47
C PHE A 472 6.49 -2.16 11.00
N ARG A 473 6.59 -1.06 10.23
CA ARG A 473 7.88 -0.49 9.79
C ARG A 473 8.84 -0.26 10.96
N THR A 474 8.31 0.17 12.10
CA THR A 474 9.09 0.45 13.32
C THR A 474 9.56 -0.80 14.06
N ILE A 475 8.91 -1.97 13.89
CA ILE A 475 9.41 -3.25 14.44
C ILE A 475 10.40 -3.89 13.49
N ILE A 476 10.05 -3.92 12.21
CA ILE A 476 10.90 -4.52 11.17
C ILE A 476 12.24 -3.80 11.13
N GLY A 477 12.35 -2.53 11.56
CA GLY A 477 13.63 -1.81 11.57
C GLY A 477 14.11 -1.47 10.17
N SER A 478 15.07 -0.55 10.06
CA SER A 478 15.69 -0.17 8.79
C SER A 478 16.77 -1.17 8.39
N ARG A 479 17.07 -1.23 7.09
CA ARG A 479 18.18 -2.05 6.59
C ARG A 479 19.48 -1.60 7.26
N GLY A 480 20.10 -2.47 8.05
CA GLY A 480 21.35 -2.20 8.78
C GLY A 480 21.19 -2.03 10.29
N ASP A 481 19.97 -2.01 10.82
CA ASP A 481 19.75 -1.98 12.27
C ASP A 481 20.11 -3.33 12.91
N GLN A 482 20.78 -3.30 14.07
CA GLN A 482 21.19 -4.52 14.79
C GLN A 482 19.99 -5.30 15.36
N ASN A 483 18.89 -4.62 15.68
CA ASN A 483 17.68 -5.20 16.29
C ASN A 483 16.55 -5.42 15.27
N GLN A 484 16.91 -5.79 14.04
CA GLN A 484 15.94 -6.01 12.98
C GLN A 484 15.15 -7.31 13.20
N ASP A 485 13.87 -7.20 13.58
CA ASP A 485 13.00 -8.36 13.76
C ASP A 485 11.91 -8.43 12.66
N PHE A 486 12.00 -9.45 11.81
CA PHE A 486 11.00 -9.72 10.76
C PHE A 486 10.58 -11.20 10.68
N ASP A 487 11.13 -12.06 11.52
CA ASP A 487 10.95 -13.52 11.40
C ASP A 487 9.48 -13.92 11.65
N PHE A 488 8.74 -13.12 12.42
CA PHE A 488 7.30 -13.28 12.62
C PHE A 488 6.47 -13.22 11.31
N LEU A 489 7.01 -12.68 10.21
CA LEU A 489 6.36 -12.62 8.89
C LEU A 489 6.66 -13.81 7.96
N SER A 490 7.49 -14.76 8.39
CA SER A 490 7.94 -15.90 7.58
C SER A 490 6.78 -16.84 7.17
N SER A 491 5.77 -16.99 8.04
CA SER A 491 4.72 -18.02 7.90
C SER A 491 3.33 -17.51 7.53
N ILE A 492 3.25 -16.27 7.02
CA ILE A 492 1.98 -15.66 6.60
C ILE A 492 1.43 -16.35 5.35
N GLU A 493 0.22 -16.88 5.46
CA GLU A 493 -0.55 -17.57 4.42
C GLU A 493 -1.64 -16.67 3.80
N VAL A 494 -2.18 -15.72 4.57
CA VAL A 494 -3.18 -14.75 4.10
C VAL A 494 -2.76 -13.32 4.46
N MET A 495 -2.65 -12.46 3.45
CA MET A 495 -2.32 -11.05 3.58
C MET A 495 -3.50 -10.19 3.11
N ILE A 496 -4.04 -9.36 3.98
CA ILE A 496 -5.15 -8.44 3.67
C ILE A 496 -4.64 -7.01 3.76
N VAL A 497 -4.90 -6.21 2.72
CA VAL A 497 -4.66 -4.76 2.72
C VAL A 497 -6.00 -4.09 2.45
N ASP A 498 -6.55 -3.43 3.46
CA ASP A 498 -7.82 -2.70 3.33
C ASP A 498 -7.56 -1.18 3.33
N GLN A 499 -8.40 -0.42 2.63
CA GLN A 499 -8.24 1.03 2.42
C GLN A 499 -6.88 1.42 1.83
N THR A 500 -6.47 0.71 0.77
CA THR A 500 -5.15 0.93 0.15
C THR A 500 -4.98 2.35 -0.40
N THR A 501 -6.07 2.99 -0.85
CA THR A 501 -6.10 4.41 -1.28
C THR A 501 -5.73 5.37 -0.17
N ASP A 502 -6.16 5.12 1.07
CA ASP A 502 -5.83 5.96 2.21
C ASP A 502 -4.36 5.78 2.62
N MET A 503 -3.81 4.57 2.47
CA MET A 503 -2.36 4.31 2.68
C MET A 503 -1.48 5.05 1.66
N LEU A 504 -1.97 5.28 0.43
CA LEU A 504 -1.24 6.11 -0.56
C LEU A 504 -1.10 7.57 -0.08
N MET A 505 -2.03 8.06 0.74
CA MET A 505 -1.97 9.40 1.32
C MET A 505 -1.11 9.48 2.59
N GLN A 506 -0.58 8.34 3.04
CA GLN A 506 0.39 8.23 4.14
C GLN A 506 1.82 8.16 3.56
N ASN A 507 2.54 7.07 3.80
CA ASN A 507 3.85 6.80 3.20
C ASN A 507 3.80 5.39 2.60
N TRP A 508 3.82 5.32 1.27
CA TRP A 508 3.68 4.07 0.52
C TRP A 508 4.90 3.15 0.66
N ASP A 509 6.08 3.71 0.94
CA ASP A 509 7.32 2.94 1.11
C ASP A 509 7.21 1.98 2.29
N HIS A 510 6.45 2.33 3.33
CA HIS A 510 6.18 1.44 4.47
C HIS A 510 5.46 0.15 4.04
N VAL A 511 4.51 0.26 3.11
CA VAL A 511 3.80 -0.91 2.58
C VAL A 511 4.78 -1.77 1.77
N GLN A 512 5.55 -1.17 0.87
CA GLN A 512 6.53 -1.91 0.06
C GLN A 512 7.56 -2.63 0.93
N HIS A 513 8.05 -1.96 1.98
CA HIS A 513 9.00 -2.49 2.93
C HIS A 513 8.47 -3.74 3.65
N ILE A 514 7.20 -3.75 4.07
CA ILE A 514 6.58 -4.93 4.70
C ILE A 514 6.55 -6.09 3.71
N PHE A 515 6.10 -5.85 2.48
CA PHE A 515 6.03 -6.89 1.45
C PHE A 515 7.41 -7.46 1.07
N ASP A 516 8.47 -6.65 1.11
CA ASP A 516 9.85 -7.12 0.89
C ASP A 516 10.35 -8.08 1.98
N HIS A 517 9.82 -7.99 3.21
CA HIS A 517 10.20 -8.83 4.35
C HIS A 517 9.23 -9.98 4.63
N MET A 518 8.21 -10.19 3.79
CA MET A 518 7.25 -11.30 3.97
C MET A 518 7.77 -12.62 3.41
N ASN A 519 7.45 -13.72 4.10
CA ASN A 519 7.81 -15.09 3.72
C ASN A 519 9.30 -15.32 3.47
N LEU A 520 10.15 -14.55 4.14
CA LEU A 520 11.58 -14.84 4.20
C LEU A 520 11.85 -16.00 5.15
N ILE A 521 12.95 -16.71 4.90
CA ILE A 521 13.45 -17.71 5.84
C ILE A 521 13.89 -16.97 7.10
N PRO A 522 13.42 -17.37 8.29
CA PRO A 522 13.75 -16.69 9.54
C PRO A 522 15.25 -16.81 9.84
N LYS A 523 15.80 -15.81 10.53
CA LYS A 523 17.18 -15.86 11.00
C LYS A 523 17.33 -16.74 12.23
N ASP A 524 16.37 -16.65 13.15
CA ASP A 524 16.36 -17.41 14.39
C ASP A 524 15.25 -18.48 14.39
N PRO A 525 15.46 -19.61 15.09
CA PRO A 525 14.50 -20.71 15.09
C PRO A 525 13.23 -20.43 15.92
N HIS A 526 13.26 -19.49 16.89
CA HIS A 526 12.12 -19.11 17.74
C HIS A 526 11.34 -20.30 18.36
N GLY A 527 12.03 -21.39 18.71
CA GLY A 527 11.41 -22.60 19.26
C GLY A 527 10.63 -23.46 18.24
N CYS A 528 10.83 -23.23 16.94
CA CYS A 528 10.22 -23.99 15.86
C CYS A 528 10.76 -25.42 15.77
N ASP A 529 9.86 -26.40 15.66
CA ASP A 529 10.19 -27.78 15.35
C ASP A 529 10.28 -27.98 13.83
N PHE A 530 11.50 -27.95 13.30
CA PHE A 530 11.77 -28.10 11.86
C PHE A 530 11.25 -29.41 11.26
N SER A 531 11.10 -30.48 12.05
CA SER A 531 10.57 -31.76 11.56
C SER A 531 9.11 -31.64 11.12
N ARG A 532 8.37 -30.67 11.69
CA ARG A 532 6.96 -30.41 11.42
C ARG A 532 6.70 -29.28 10.44
N VAL A 533 7.75 -28.59 9.98
CA VAL A 533 7.62 -27.49 9.03
C VAL A 533 7.30 -28.02 7.63
N LYS A 534 6.30 -27.44 6.98
CA LYS A 534 5.93 -27.82 5.60
C LYS A 534 7.06 -27.50 4.62
N MET A 535 7.26 -28.37 3.63
CA MET A 535 8.42 -28.31 2.74
C MET A 535 8.51 -26.98 1.98
N TRP A 536 7.39 -26.44 1.50
CA TRP A 536 7.36 -25.15 0.81
C TRP A 536 7.83 -23.95 1.65
N TYR A 537 7.81 -24.04 2.99
CA TYR A 537 8.43 -23.03 3.84
C TYR A 537 9.95 -23.16 3.80
N LEU A 538 10.48 -24.37 3.91
CA LEU A 538 11.91 -24.67 3.85
C LEU A 538 12.51 -24.30 2.49
N ASP A 539 11.76 -24.50 1.40
CA ASP A 539 12.21 -24.18 0.04
C ASP A 539 12.02 -22.70 -0.34
N GLY A 540 11.49 -21.86 0.56
CA GLY A 540 11.21 -20.45 0.27
C GLY A 540 10.10 -20.23 -0.78
N ASN A 541 9.24 -21.23 -0.95
CA ASN A 541 8.15 -21.23 -1.93
C ASN A 541 6.81 -20.72 -1.37
N ALA A 542 6.74 -20.39 -0.07
CA ALA A 542 5.51 -19.92 0.59
C ALA A 542 4.84 -18.72 -0.11
N LYS A 543 5.60 -17.82 -0.73
CA LYS A 543 5.09 -16.68 -1.51
C LYS A 543 4.18 -17.07 -2.68
N TYR A 544 4.31 -18.30 -3.19
CA TYR A 544 3.49 -18.85 -4.28
C TYR A 544 2.16 -19.45 -3.81
N LEU A 545 2.01 -19.71 -2.51
CA LEU A 545 0.74 -20.17 -1.92
C LEU A 545 -0.01 -19.06 -1.18
N ARG A 546 0.70 -18.02 -0.72
CA ARG A 546 0.13 -16.91 0.02
C ARG A 546 -0.99 -16.25 -0.79
N GLN A 547 -2.13 -16.05 -0.13
CA GLN A 547 -3.24 -15.29 -0.67
C GLN A 547 -3.10 -13.81 -0.32
N ASN A 548 -3.00 -12.94 -1.31
CA ASN A 548 -3.03 -11.49 -1.13
C ASN A 548 -4.42 -10.96 -1.51
N ILE A 549 -5.09 -10.28 -0.57
CA ILE A 549 -6.42 -9.69 -0.77
C ILE A 549 -6.30 -8.18 -0.54
N ILE A 550 -6.38 -7.43 -1.63
CA ILE A 550 -6.17 -5.97 -1.63
C ILE A 550 -7.48 -5.28 -1.98
N PHE A 551 -8.00 -4.48 -1.05
CA PHE A 551 -9.17 -3.64 -1.24
C PHE A 551 -8.74 -2.18 -1.43
N THR A 552 -9.17 -1.59 -2.54
CA THR A 552 -8.86 -0.22 -2.93
C THR A 552 -10.08 0.43 -3.58
N ASP A 553 -10.24 1.75 -3.45
CA ASP A 553 -11.38 2.46 -4.06
C ASP A 553 -11.19 2.63 -5.57
N PHE A 554 -9.93 2.63 -6.03
CA PHE A 554 -9.57 2.68 -7.44
C PHE A 554 -8.14 2.16 -7.67
N LEU A 555 -7.81 1.92 -8.94
CA LEU A 555 -6.51 1.41 -9.33
C LEU A 555 -5.49 2.53 -9.56
N THR A 556 -4.29 2.39 -8.99
CA THR A 556 -3.15 3.29 -9.24
C THR A 556 -1.94 2.52 -9.79
N PRO A 557 -0.96 3.19 -10.41
CA PRO A 557 0.30 2.56 -10.83
C PRO A 557 1.04 1.88 -9.68
N GLU A 558 1.01 2.46 -8.49
CA GLU A 558 1.68 1.95 -7.28
C GLU A 558 1.06 0.62 -6.83
N ILE A 559 -0.28 0.53 -6.83
CA ILE A 559 -1.02 -0.70 -6.51
C ILE A 559 -0.81 -1.76 -7.60
N ASN A 560 -0.78 -1.36 -8.87
CA ASN A 560 -0.42 -2.26 -9.98
C ASN A 560 0.97 -2.87 -9.79
N ALA A 561 1.95 -2.05 -9.42
CA ALA A 561 3.32 -2.50 -9.19
C ALA A 561 3.42 -3.44 -7.99
N LEU A 562 2.71 -3.13 -6.89
CA LEU A 562 2.63 -3.99 -5.72
C LEU A 562 2.09 -5.38 -6.08
N VAL A 563 0.94 -5.44 -6.75
CA VAL A 563 0.33 -6.70 -7.18
C VAL A 563 1.22 -7.43 -8.17
N GLY A 564 1.74 -6.73 -9.18
CA GLY A 564 2.63 -7.35 -10.19
C GLY A 564 3.91 -7.94 -9.60
N LYS A 565 4.44 -7.35 -8.51
CA LYS A 565 5.66 -7.85 -7.84
C LYS A 565 5.36 -8.99 -6.86
N TYR A 566 4.32 -8.86 -6.04
CA TYR A 566 4.12 -9.72 -4.86
C TYR A 566 2.92 -10.69 -4.93
N ALA A 567 2.00 -10.51 -5.87
CA ALA A 567 0.86 -11.42 -6.10
C ALA A 567 1.30 -12.55 -7.04
N GLN A 568 2.10 -13.47 -6.52
CA GLN A 568 2.70 -14.58 -7.28
C GLN A 568 1.94 -15.90 -7.10
N ASN A 569 0.71 -15.87 -6.59
CA ASN A 569 0.00 -17.09 -6.26
C ASN A 569 -0.21 -18.00 -7.50
N VAL A 570 0.14 -19.29 -7.37
CA VAL A 570 0.04 -20.25 -8.48
C VAL A 570 -1.40 -20.52 -8.92
N GLY A 571 -2.36 -20.35 -8.00
CA GLY A 571 -3.80 -20.43 -8.33
C GLY A 571 -4.28 -19.26 -9.19
N GLY A 572 -3.45 -18.24 -9.37
CA GLY A 572 -3.72 -17.08 -10.20
C GLY A 572 -4.21 -15.87 -9.41
N SER A 573 -4.74 -14.89 -10.14
CA SER A 573 -5.23 -13.63 -9.60
C SER A 573 -6.58 -13.21 -10.19
N LEU A 574 -7.38 -12.56 -9.35
CA LEU A 574 -8.69 -11.99 -9.66
C LEU A 574 -8.64 -10.48 -9.47
N ARG A 575 -8.72 -9.73 -10.58
CA ARG A 575 -8.88 -8.27 -10.57
C ARG A 575 -10.33 -7.90 -10.84
N MET A 576 -10.92 -7.12 -9.95
CA MET A 576 -12.28 -6.61 -10.04
C MET A 576 -12.20 -5.08 -10.10
N ALA A 577 -12.65 -4.50 -11.20
CA ALA A 577 -12.61 -3.05 -11.40
C ALA A 577 -13.89 -2.58 -12.09
N GLN A 578 -14.43 -1.43 -11.69
CA GLN A 578 -15.59 -0.83 -12.34
C GLN A 578 -15.15 0.12 -13.46
N PRO A 579 -15.92 0.20 -14.56
CA PRO A 579 -15.80 1.34 -15.47
C PRO A 579 -16.20 2.63 -14.75
N TYR A 580 -15.59 3.74 -15.12
CA TYR A 580 -15.86 5.06 -14.54
C TYR A 580 -16.74 5.89 -15.47
N ASP A 581 -17.78 6.51 -14.92
CA ASP A 581 -18.61 7.48 -15.65
C ASP A 581 -17.88 8.83 -15.79
N GLY A 582 -17.02 9.16 -14.81
CA GLY A 582 -16.15 10.33 -14.78
C GLY A 582 -16.59 11.36 -13.74
N SER A 583 -15.72 11.70 -12.78
CA SER A 583 -16.03 12.67 -11.72
C SER A 583 -16.22 14.11 -12.21
N ILE A 584 -15.93 14.39 -13.49
CA ILE A 584 -16.22 15.67 -14.13
C ILE A 584 -17.72 16.00 -14.14
N GLU A 585 -18.59 15.00 -14.03
CA GLU A 585 -20.06 15.18 -13.99
C GLU A 585 -20.54 15.80 -12.68
N ASP A 586 -19.76 15.71 -11.60
CA ASP A 586 -20.05 16.32 -10.30
C ASP A 586 -19.63 17.80 -10.21
N VAL A 587 -19.10 18.37 -11.31
CA VAL A 587 -18.76 19.80 -11.38
C VAL A 587 -20.04 20.62 -11.52
N THR A 588 -20.33 21.43 -10.51
CA THR A 588 -21.54 22.26 -10.43
C THR A 588 -21.38 23.63 -11.11
N VAL A 589 -20.15 24.06 -11.36
CA VAL A 589 -19.83 25.38 -11.90
C VAL A 589 -19.64 25.30 -13.41
N GLU A 590 -20.35 26.16 -14.15
CA GLU A 590 -20.20 26.28 -15.60
C GLU A 590 -18.89 27.03 -15.94
N VAL A 591 -17.80 26.30 -16.12
CA VAL A 591 -16.48 26.83 -16.52
C VAL A 591 -15.87 25.92 -17.60
N PRO A 592 -15.24 26.49 -18.64
CA PRO A 592 -14.47 25.68 -19.59
C PRO A 592 -13.31 24.97 -18.90
N GLN A 593 -13.31 23.64 -18.96
CA GLN A 593 -12.29 22.78 -18.38
C GLN A 593 -11.33 22.34 -19.48
N ARG A 594 -10.12 22.93 -19.49
CA ARG A 594 -9.11 22.64 -20.51
C ARG A 594 -8.11 21.60 -20.00
N PHE A 595 -8.01 20.48 -20.68
CA PHE A 595 -6.99 19.46 -20.43
C PHE A 595 -5.86 19.61 -21.44
N GLN A 596 -4.64 19.76 -20.94
CA GLN A 596 -3.44 19.92 -21.76
C GLN A 596 -2.46 18.79 -21.48
N ARG A 597 -2.11 18.05 -22.53
CA ARG A 597 -1.13 16.98 -22.45
C ARG A 597 0.29 17.54 -22.47
N ILE A 598 1.13 17.00 -21.61
CA ILE A 598 2.57 17.20 -21.61
C ILE A 598 3.21 16.00 -22.31
N GLU A 599 4.02 16.27 -23.32
CA GLU A 599 4.83 15.25 -23.98
C GLU A 599 6.05 14.94 -23.13
N ILE A 600 6.16 13.67 -22.74
CA ILE A 600 7.22 13.17 -21.88
C ILE A 600 7.93 12.03 -22.59
N LYS A 601 9.27 12.07 -22.59
CA LYS A 601 10.11 11.07 -23.27
C LYS A 601 10.19 9.77 -22.48
N SER A 602 10.47 9.86 -21.18
CA SER A 602 10.70 8.71 -20.28
C SER A 602 10.02 8.92 -18.93
N LEU A 603 9.74 7.83 -18.20
CA LEU A 603 9.15 7.93 -16.87
C LEU A 603 10.11 8.60 -15.86
N ALA A 604 11.42 8.33 -15.96
CA ALA A 604 12.42 8.92 -15.07
C ALA A 604 12.55 10.44 -15.24
N SER A 605 12.43 10.94 -16.47
CA SER A 605 12.48 12.39 -16.77
C SER A 605 11.14 13.10 -16.60
N ALA A 606 10.09 12.40 -16.14
CA ALA A 606 8.72 12.91 -16.21
C ALA A 606 8.51 14.16 -15.35
N ASP A 607 9.03 14.15 -14.13
CA ASP A 607 8.85 15.25 -13.18
C ASP A 607 9.64 16.50 -13.60
N ASP A 608 10.85 16.31 -14.13
CA ASP A 608 11.69 17.41 -14.65
C ASP A 608 11.09 18.04 -15.91
N GLU A 609 10.58 17.21 -16.83
CA GLU A 609 9.92 17.68 -18.05
C GLU A 609 8.60 18.40 -17.73
N ARG A 610 7.82 17.91 -16.75
CA ARG A 610 6.60 18.58 -16.25
C ARG A 610 6.93 19.95 -15.65
N PHE A 611 7.92 20.00 -14.76
CA PHE A 611 8.37 21.25 -14.13
C PHE A 611 8.83 22.27 -15.19
N ARG A 612 9.68 21.84 -16.12
CA ARG A 612 10.15 22.68 -17.23
C ARG A 612 9.00 23.18 -18.10
N PHE A 613 8.04 22.32 -18.46
CA PHE A 613 6.87 22.71 -19.25
C PHE A 613 6.03 23.76 -18.52
N PHE A 614 5.79 23.57 -17.22
CA PHE A 614 5.07 24.51 -16.39
C PHE A 614 5.74 25.90 -16.40
N LEU A 615 7.06 25.96 -16.21
CA LEU A 615 7.82 27.21 -16.20
C LEU A 615 7.88 27.91 -17.56
N GLN A 616 8.01 27.14 -18.65
CA GLN A 616 8.21 27.70 -20.00
C GLN A 616 6.90 28.10 -20.69
N LYS A 617 5.80 27.41 -20.39
CA LYS A 617 4.52 27.58 -21.10
C LYS A 617 3.42 28.03 -20.16
N THR A 618 3.08 27.21 -19.17
CA THR A 618 1.91 27.45 -18.32
C THR A 618 2.04 28.73 -17.51
N LEU A 619 3.12 28.89 -16.74
CA LEU A 619 3.32 30.05 -15.87
C LEU A 619 3.39 31.38 -16.66
N PRO A 620 4.10 31.48 -17.80
CA PRO A 620 4.05 32.67 -18.64
C PRO A 620 2.65 32.96 -19.21
N ASP A 621 1.86 31.95 -19.54
CA ASP A 621 0.50 32.13 -20.06
C ASP A 621 -0.46 32.65 -18.97
N LEU A 622 -0.31 32.18 -17.73
CA LEU A 622 -1.02 32.74 -16.56
C LEU A 622 -0.68 34.22 -16.33
N ARG A 623 0.55 34.63 -16.69
CA ARG A 623 1.02 36.02 -16.58
C ARG A 623 0.66 36.92 -17.75
N ARG A 624 0.65 36.39 -18.99
CA ARG A 624 0.40 37.16 -20.23
C ARG A 624 -1.08 37.48 -20.43
N SER A 625 -1.99 36.77 -19.79
CA SER A 625 -3.42 37.10 -19.81
C SER A 625 -3.62 38.55 -19.34
N ALA A 626 -4.35 39.35 -20.14
CA ALA A 626 -4.50 40.81 -19.96
C ALA A 626 -5.06 41.24 -18.59
N VAL A 627 -5.61 40.28 -17.85
CA VAL A 627 -5.93 40.35 -16.43
C VAL A 627 -4.84 39.52 -15.73
N SER A 628 -3.91 40.16 -15.01
CA SER A 628 -3.00 39.44 -14.11
C SER A 628 -3.86 38.48 -13.28
N GLN A 629 -3.75 37.18 -13.51
CA GLN A 629 -4.62 36.15 -12.93
C GLN A 629 -4.34 36.03 -11.43
N LYS A 630 -4.76 37.05 -10.68
CA LYS A 630 -4.78 37.04 -9.22
C LYS A 630 -5.79 36.00 -8.77
N HIS A 631 -5.60 35.49 -7.56
CA HIS A 631 -6.42 34.42 -7.01
C HIS A 631 -6.36 33.12 -7.83
N THR A 632 -5.14 32.73 -8.20
CA THR A 632 -4.86 31.46 -8.86
C THR A 632 -4.53 30.39 -7.83
N LEU A 633 -5.27 29.29 -7.84
CA LEU A 633 -4.98 28.09 -7.05
C LEU A 633 -4.26 27.08 -7.94
N ILE A 634 -3.06 26.68 -7.54
CA ILE A 634 -2.28 25.62 -8.18
C ILE A 634 -2.39 24.36 -7.34
N PHE A 635 -3.08 23.35 -7.86
CA PHE A 635 -3.22 22.05 -7.21
C PHE A 635 -2.02 21.16 -7.56
N VAL A 636 -1.37 20.60 -6.55
CA VAL A 636 -0.16 19.78 -6.69
C VAL A 636 -0.35 18.45 -5.97
N PRO A 637 -0.44 17.31 -6.70
CA PRO A 637 -0.52 15.98 -6.08
C PRO A 637 0.72 15.59 -5.27
N SER A 638 1.91 15.75 -5.87
CA SER A 638 3.19 15.32 -5.29
C SER A 638 3.82 16.40 -4.40
N TYR A 639 4.26 16.04 -3.20
CA TYR A 639 4.97 16.96 -2.30
C TYR A 639 6.32 17.41 -2.86
N PHE A 640 7.02 16.54 -3.59
CA PHE A 640 8.29 16.86 -4.24
C PHE A 640 8.14 17.99 -5.27
N ASP A 641 7.10 17.90 -6.11
CA ASP A 641 6.77 18.95 -7.08
C ASP A 641 6.36 20.25 -6.38
N TYR A 642 5.66 20.16 -5.25
CA TYR A 642 5.30 21.33 -4.43
C TYR A 642 6.55 22.06 -3.92
N ILE A 643 7.56 21.33 -3.42
CA ILE A 643 8.82 21.94 -2.97
C ILE A 643 9.53 22.65 -4.13
N ARG A 644 9.60 22.01 -5.30
CA ARG A 644 10.23 22.60 -6.51
C ARG A 644 9.55 23.92 -6.89
N LEU A 645 8.21 23.93 -6.94
CA LEU A 645 7.43 25.13 -7.24
C LEU A 645 7.59 26.23 -6.18
N ARG A 646 7.54 25.86 -4.89
CA ARG A 646 7.71 26.80 -3.77
C ARG A 646 9.07 27.48 -3.81
N ASN A 647 10.14 26.71 -4.03
CA ASN A 647 11.50 27.24 -4.06
C ASN A 647 11.65 28.20 -5.24
N TYR A 648 11.21 27.80 -6.44
CA TYR A 648 11.22 28.68 -7.61
C TYR A 648 10.41 29.97 -7.41
N PHE A 649 9.20 29.87 -6.83
CA PHE A 649 8.39 31.07 -6.56
C PHE A 649 9.01 32.01 -5.52
N SER A 650 9.75 31.46 -4.55
CA SER A 650 10.47 32.26 -3.55
C SER A 650 11.67 32.98 -4.18
N GLU A 651 12.42 32.30 -5.03
CA GLU A 651 13.60 32.85 -5.71
C GLU A 651 13.26 33.99 -6.66
N GLU A 652 12.18 33.84 -7.42
CA GLU A 652 11.69 34.84 -8.38
C GLU A 652 10.80 35.92 -7.73
N GLY A 653 10.54 35.82 -6.42
CA GLY A 653 9.82 36.84 -5.64
C GLY A 653 8.33 36.96 -5.97
N TYR A 654 7.66 35.85 -6.27
CA TYR A 654 6.21 35.82 -6.52
C TYR A 654 5.39 36.01 -5.23
N SER A 655 4.21 36.63 -5.35
CA SER A 655 3.23 36.69 -4.25
C SER A 655 2.47 35.36 -4.18
N PHE A 656 2.95 34.44 -3.35
CA PHE A 656 2.33 33.14 -3.18
C PHE A 656 2.23 32.73 -1.70
N GLY A 657 1.33 31.79 -1.42
CA GLY A 657 1.28 31.07 -0.16
C GLY A 657 1.08 29.58 -0.38
N GLY A 658 1.57 28.77 0.55
CA GLY A 658 1.49 27.32 0.45
C GLY A 658 0.61 26.71 1.54
N LEU A 659 -0.33 25.86 1.14
CA LEU A 659 -1.08 24.98 2.03
C LEU A 659 -0.62 23.54 1.77
N ASN A 660 0.18 23.04 2.69
CA ASN A 660 0.66 21.66 2.75
C ASN A 660 0.24 21.01 4.07
N GLU A 661 0.40 19.70 4.15
CA GLU A 661 0.06 18.83 5.29
C GLU A 661 0.72 19.27 6.60
N TYR A 662 1.94 19.84 6.53
CA TYR A 662 2.71 20.31 7.68
C TYR A 662 2.33 21.72 8.15
N ALA A 663 1.38 22.38 7.50
CA ALA A 663 0.96 23.74 7.87
C ALA A 663 0.18 23.74 9.20
N GLU A 664 0.53 24.68 10.09
CA GLU A 664 -0.18 24.85 11.36
C GLU A 664 -1.54 25.52 11.16
N SER A 665 -2.51 25.17 12.01
CA SER A 665 -3.89 25.72 11.96
C SER A 665 -3.95 27.25 11.94
N ARG A 666 -3.03 27.92 12.65
CA ARG A 666 -2.93 29.38 12.70
C ARG A 666 -2.50 29.97 11.35
N ASP A 667 -1.49 29.38 10.73
CA ASP A 667 -0.96 29.82 9.45
C ASP A 667 -1.94 29.54 8.33
N ILE A 668 -2.62 28.38 8.38
CA ILE A 668 -3.70 28.02 7.45
C ILE A 668 -4.80 29.09 7.49
N SER A 669 -5.28 29.45 8.68
CA SER A 669 -6.35 30.43 8.84
C SER A 669 -5.94 31.80 8.29
N THR A 670 -4.74 32.25 8.67
CA THR A 670 -4.17 33.53 8.22
C THR A 670 -4.00 33.58 6.70
N LEU A 671 -3.45 32.50 6.12
CA LEU A 671 -3.20 32.43 4.69
C LEU A 671 -4.51 32.40 3.89
N ARG A 672 -5.52 31.64 4.35
CA ARG A 672 -6.85 31.62 3.72
C ARG A 672 -7.50 33.00 3.72
N SER A 673 -7.40 33.75 4.82
CA SER A 673 -7.90 35.14 4.87
C SER A 673 -7.14 36.09 3.95
N ASN A 674 -5.80 35.97 3.90
CA ASN A 674 -4.96 36.79 3.01
C ASN A 674 -5.22 36.47 1.53
N TYR A 675 -5.43 35.20 1.18
CA TYR A 675 -5.81 34.77 -0.16
C TYR A 675 -7.20 35.27 -0.54
N PHE A 676 -8.20 35.13 0.34
CA PHE A 676 -9.55 35.64 0.10
C PHE A 676 -9.59 37.16 -0.14
N THR A 677 -8.76 37.92 0.58
CA THR A 677 -8.65 39.39 0.43
C THR A 677 -7.77 39.83 -0.73
N GLY A 678 -7.12 38.91 -1.45
CA GLY A 678 -6.24 39.20 -2.58
C GLY A 678 -4.90 39.81 -2.20
N ARG A 679 -4.45 39.63 -0.95
CA ARG A 679 -3.08 39.96 -0.53
C ARG A 679 -2.06 38.95 -1.05
N VAL A 680 -2.50 37.72 -1.25
CA VAL A 680 -1.73 36.63 -1.85
C VAL A 680 -2.36 36.31 -3.20
N ASP A 681 -1.58 36.39 -4.26
CA ASP A 681 -2.08 36.22 -5.62
C ASP A 681 -2.19 34.74 -6.01
N ILE A 682 -1.23 33.91 -5.56
CA ILE A 682 -1.13 32.48 -5.91
C ILE A 682 -1.20 31.61 -4.66
N LEU A 683 -2.00 30.55 -4.69
CA LEU A 683 -2.09 29.55 -3.63
C LEU A 683 -1.59 28.20 -4.15
N LEU A 684 -0.47 27.72 -3.61
CA LEU A 684 -0.01 26.34 -3.80
C LEU A 684 -0.79 25.44 -2.85
N TYR A 685 -1.47 24.43 -3.37
CA TYR A 685 -2.39 23.57 -2.63
C TYR A 685 -2.10 22.10 -2.89
N THR A 686 -1.66 21.37 -1.86
CA THR A 686 -1.30 19.95 -2.01
C THR A 686 -2.50 19.01 -1.89
N GLU A 687 -2.48 17.88 -2.58
CA GLU A 687 -3.51 16.84 -2.46
C GLU A 687 -3.61 16.27 -1.04
N ARG A 688 -2.47 15.94 -0.41
CA ARG A 688 -2.43 15.39 0.96
C ARG A 688 -3.07 16.33 1.98
N PHE A 689 -2.81 17.63 1.88
CA PHE A 689 -3.51 18.64 2.69
C PHE A 689 -5.03 18.62 2.48
N HIS A 690 -5.48 18.47 1.23
CA HIS A 690 -6.90 18.38 0.91
C HIS A 690 -7.54 17.12 1.50
N PHE A 691 -6.84 15.98 1.46
CA PHE A 691 -7.29 14.71 2.05
C PHE A 691 -7.53 14.83 3.56
N PHE A 692 -6.56 15.34 4.34
CA PHE A 692 -6.69 15.41 5.81
C PHE A 692 -7.60 16.54 6.33
N ARG A 693 -7.71 17.65 5.61
CA ARG A 693 -8.45 18.84 6.11
C ARG A 693 -9.75 19.11 5.38
N ARG A 694 -9.84 18.80 4.09
CA ARG A 694 -11.00 19.00 3.21
C ARG A 694 -11.58 20.42 3.24
N TYR A 695 -10.72 21.44 3.35
CA TYR A 695 -11.18 22.83 3.45
C TYR A 695 -11.77 23.35 2.14
N LYS A 696 -12.91 24.05 2.25
CA LYS A 696 -13.47 24.88 1.17
C LYS A 696 -12.69 26.18 1.05
N ILE A 697 -11.94 26.35 -0.04
CA ILE A 697 -11.13 27.55 -0.29
C ILE A 697 -11.98 28.59 -1.02
N ARG A 698 -12.21 29.74 -0.39
CA ARG A 698 -12.99 30.85 -0.96
C ARG A 698 -12.07 31.84 -1.67
N GLY A 699 -12.61 32.52 -2.66
CA GLY A 699 -11.89 33.58 -3.39
C GLY A 699 -10.96 33.05 -4.46
N THR A 700 -11.18 31.85 -5.01
CA THR A 700 -10.44 31.30 -6.16
C THR A 700 -11.12 31.70 -7.47
N TYR A 701 -10.36 32.20 -8.44
CA TYR A 701 -10.86 32.56 -9.78
C TYR A 701 -10.27 31.69 -10.89
N HIS A 702 -9.03 31.24 -10.70
CA HIS A 702 -8.35 30.37 -11.65
C HIS A 702 -7.87 29.12 -10.92
N VAL A 703 -8.14 27.95 -11.50
CA VAL A 703 -7.63 26.67 -11.00
C VAL A 703 -6.67 26.10 -12.03
N VAL A 704 -5.47 25.76 -11.58
CA VAL A 704 -4.46 25.09 -12.39
C VAL A 704 -4.08 23.79 -11.70
N PHE A 705 -4.46 22.66 -12.27
CA PHE A 705 -3.93 21.36 -11.84
C PHE A 705 -2.56 21.19 -12.45
N TYR A 706 -1.51 21.28 -11.63
CA TYR A 706 -0.14 21.00 -12.05
C TYR A 706 0.01 19.53 -12.48
N ALA A 707 -0.72 18.65 -11.81
CA ALA A 707 -1.05 17.31 -12.27
C ALA A 707 -2.45 16.93 -11.78
N LEU A 708 -3.07 15.93 -12.41
CA LEU A 708 -4.39 15.43 -12.02
C LEU A 708 -4.36 14.83 -10.60
N PRO A 709 -5.41 15.04 -9.79
CA PRO A 709 -5.51 14.41 -8.47
C PRO A 709 -5.56 12.89 -8.59
N GLU A 710 -5.01 12.21 -7.59
CA GLU A 710 -5.08 10.75 -7.48
C GLU A 710 -6.52 10.30 -7.18
N ASN A 711 -7.15 10.94 -6.19
CA ASN A 711 -8.55 10.71 -5.87
C ASN A 711 -9.47 11.50 -6.82
N PRO A 712 -10.34 10.82 -7.60
CA PRO A 712 -11.19 11.49 -8.57
C PRO A 712 -12.20 12.46 -7.96
N ARG A 713 -12.61 12.26 -6.69
CA ARG A 713 -13.56 13.16 -5.99
C ARG A 713 -12.98 14.55 -5.76
N PHE A 714 -11.65 14.68 -5.76
CA PHE A 714 -10.99 15.94 -5.43
C PHE A 714 -11.04 16.91 -6.61
N TYR A 715 -11.08 16.39 -7.84
CA TYR A 715 -11.18 17.20 -9.04
C TYR A 715 -12.44 18.10 -9.02
N PRO A 716 -13.68 17.57 -8.91
CA PRO A 716 -14.87 18.41 -8.88
C PRO A 716 -14.90 19.33 -7.67
N GLU A 717 -14.43 18.89 -6.50
CA GLU A 717 -14.39 19.74 -5.31
C GLU A 717 -13.51 20.98 -5.47
N VAL A 718 -12.31 20.80 -6.04
CA VAL A 718 -11.38 21.92 -6.28
C VAL A 718 -11.91 22.85 -7.38
N VAL A 719 -12.50 22.30 -8.45
CA VAL A 719 -13.14 23.12 -9.50
C VAL A 719 -14.34 23.89 -8.93
N ASN A 720 -15.13 23.27 -8.05
CA ASN A 720 -16.28 23.89 -7.41
C ASN A 720 -15.90 25.04 -6.46
N PHE A 721 -14.63 25.22 -6.09
CA PHE A 721 -14.17 26.43 -5.38
C PHE A 721 -14.42 27.72 -6.19
N LEU A 722 -14.44 27.63 -7.53
CA LEU A 722 -14.80 28.72 -8.42
C LEU A 722 -16.25 29.21 -8.22
N GLY A 723 -17.13 28.37 -7.66
CA GLY A 723 -18.54 28.68 -7.41
C GLY A 723 -18.82 29.30 -6.05
N LEU A 724 -17.84 29.35 -5.13
CA LEU A 724 -18.01 29.86 -3.75
C LEU A 724 -18.04 31.40 -3.66
N ARG A 725 -18.51 32.07 -4.71
CA ARG A 725 -18.43 33.52 -4.99
C ARG A 725 -19.54 34.37 -4.37
N LYS A 726 -20.55 33.77 -3.74
CA LYS A 726 -21.89 34.39 -3.55
C LYS A 726 -21.95 35.69 -2.73
N ASP A 727 -20.90 36.11 -2.04
CA ASP A 727 -20.96 37.25 -1.10
C ASP A 727 -20.20 38.52 -1.53
N ALA A 728 -19.62 38.58 -2.74
CA ALA A 728 -18.84 39.76 -3.18
C ALA A 728 -19.56 40.54 -4.31
N SER A 729 -20.36 41.52 -3.91
CA SER A 729 -21.07 42.53 -4.73
C SER A 729 -20.17 43.44 -5.60
N ALA A 730 -18.92 43.06 -5.83
CA ALA A 730 -17.92 43.81 -6.61
C ALA A 730 -17.12 42.92 -7.61
N SER A 731 -17.56 41.69 -7.88
CA SER A 731 -16.76 40.65 -8.57
C SER A 731 -17.37 40.11 -9.88
N GLU A 732 -18.21 40.91 -10.55
CA GLU A 732 -18.87 40.50 -11.81
C GLU A 732 -17.94 40.49 -13.04
N ASP A 733 -16.74 41.08 -12.96
CA ASP A 733 -15.87 41.32 -14.15
C ASP A 733 -14.64 40.40 -14.31
N MET A 734 -14.37 39.46 -13.38
CA MET A 734 -13.21 38.55 -13.51
C MET A 734 -13.61 37.21 -14.16
N THR A 735 -12.96 36.90 -15.28
CA THR A 735 -13.09 35.62 -16.00
C THR A 735 -12.58 34.47 -15.15
N THR A 736 -13.33 33.38 -15.03
CA THR A 736 -12.87 32.14 -14.40
C THR A 736 -12.22 31.21 -15.43
N SER A 737 -11.23 30.43 -15.01
CA SER A 737 -10.62 29.43 -15.89
C SER A 737 -10.17 28.19 -15.13
N CYS A 738 -10.27 27.02 -15.76
CA CYS A 738 -9.74 25.76 -15.27
C CYS A 738 -8.76 25.15 -16.30
N LEU A 739 -7.52 24.94 -15.89
CA LEU A 739 -6.49 24.26 -16.69
C LEU A 739 -6.01 23.02 -15.94
N ALA A 740 -6.05 21.86 -16.59
CA ALA A 740 -5.52 20.62 -16.05
C ALA A 740 -4.39 20.08 -16.93
N LEU A 741 -3.21 19.93 -16.33
CA LEU A 741 -2.06 19.32 -16.98
C LEU A 741 -2.05 17.82 -16.73
N PHE A 742 -1.78 17.04 -17.77
CA PHE A 742 -1.66 15.58 -17.65
C PHE A 742 -0.60 15.03 -18.60
N THR A 743 -0.14 13.82 -18.32
CA THR A 743 0.87 13.11 -19.10
C THR A 743 0.30 11.81 -19.65
N ARG A 744 1.04 11.13 -20.54
CA ARG A 744 0.63 9.79 -21.02
C ARG A 744 0.56 8.74 -19.89
N PHE A 745 1.26 8.98 -18.79
CA PHE A 745 1.33 8.07 -17.64
C PHE A 745 0.17 8.29 -16.66
N ASP A 746 -0.56 9.41 -16.78
CA ASP A 746 -1.72 9.73 -15.95
C ASP A 746 -3.02 9.12 -16.50
N ALA A 747 -2.94 8.13 -17.40
CA ALA A 747 -4.10 7.53 -18.06
C ALA A 747 -5.14 7.02 -17.06
N LEU A 748 -4.70 6.37 -15.98
CA LEU A 748 -5.60 5.90 -14.91
C LEU A 748 -6.30 7.05 -14.17
N LYS A 749 -5.58 8.15 -13.89
CA LYS A 749 -6.16 9.34 -13.23
C LYS A 749 -7.17 10.02 -14.15
N LEU A 750 -6.82 10.16 -15.42
CA LEU A 750 -7.66 10.75 -16.45
C LEU A 750 -8.93 9.91 -16.67
N GLU A 751 -8.83 8.58 -16.67
CA GLU A 751 -9.96 7.65 -16.80
C GLU A 751 -11.03 7.91 -15.74
N ARG A 752 -10.61 8.11 -14.50
CA ARG A 752 -11.53 8.35 -13.37
C ARG A 752 -12.19 9.73 -13.42
N ILE A 753 -11.50 10.74 -13.98
CA ILE A 753 -12.02 12.11 -14.06
C ILE A 753 -12.95 12.26 -15.26
N VAL A 754 -12.52 11.84 -16.45
CA VAL A 754 -13.25 12.11 -17.71
C VAL A 754 -14.23 10.98 -18.04
N GLY A 755 -13.98 9.76 -17.52
CA GLY A 755 -14.77 8.56 -17.74
C GLY A 755 -14.12 7.58 -18.70
N SER A 756 -14.31 6.28 -18.46
CA SER A 756 -13.72 5.17 -19.23
C SER A 756 -14.08 5.23 -20.71
N GLN A 757 -15.28 5.67 -21.07
CA GLN A 757 -15.70 5.79 -22.48
C GLN A 757 -14.99 6.93 -23.21
N ARG A 758 -14.75 8.04 -22.51
CA ARG A 758 -14.20 9.27 -23.10
C ARG A 758 -12.68 9.23 -23.23
N VAL A 759 -11.99 8.49 -22.36
CA VAL A 759 -10.52 8.42 -22.35
C VAL A 759 -9.91 7.77 -23.59
N TYR A 760 -10.56 6.76 -24.17
CA TYR A 760 -10.10 6.16 -25.43
C TYR A 760 -10.00 7.16 -26.61
N CYS A 761 -10.75 8.27 -26.53
CA CYS A 761 -10.68 9.35 -27.53
C CYS A 761 -9.59 10.38 -27.20
N THR A 762 -9.23 10.55 -25.93
CA THR A 762 -8.30 11.60 -25.48
C THR A 762 -6.84 11.22 -25.57
N ASP A 763 -6.50 9.92 -25.59
CA ASP A 763 -5.11 9.44 -25.77
C ASP A 763 -4.46 9.92 -27.08
N TYR A 764 -5.26 10.36 -28.05
CA TYR A 764 -4.82 10.84 -29.36
C TYR A 764 -4.84 12.37 -29.50
N CYS A 765 -5.35 13.11 -28.50
CA CYS A 765 -5.47 14.57 -28.56
C CYS A 765 -4.44 15.27 -27.66
N ALA A 766 -3.70 16.23 -28.23
CA ALA A 766 -2.71 17.02 -27.49
C ALA A 766 -3.34 18.01 -26.48
N SER A 767 -4.58 18.42 -26.72
CA SER A 767 -5.40 19.21 -25.79
C SER A 767 -6.88 19.07 -26.15
N PHE A 768 -7.76 19.06 -25.15
CA PHE A 768 -9.19 19.09 -25.36
C PHE A 768 -9.89 19.98 -24.33
N GLU A 769 -11.06 20.48 -24.71
CA GLU A 769 -11.90 21.37 -23.89
C GLU A 769 -13.27 20.72 -23.73
N VAL A 770 -13.73 20.60 -22.49
CA VAL A 770 -15.05 20.05 -22.19
C VAL A 770 -16.00 21.22 -21.95
N GLU A 771 -16.80 21.56 -22.97
CA GLU A 771 -17.98 22.41 -22.84
C GLU A 771 -19.22 21.51 -22.85
N GLY A 772 -20.19 21.80 -21.97
CA GLY A 772 -21.40 21.00 -21.76
C GLY A 772 -22.00 20.46 -23.06
N SER A 773 -22.35 19.17 -23.07
CA SER A 773 -23.02 18.44 -24.16
C SER A 773 -22.29 18.32 -25.51
N VAL A 774 -21.07 18.85 -25.71
CA VAL A 774 -20.46 18.96 -27.06
C VAL A 774 -19.40 17.88 -27.36
N CYS A 775 -19.05 17.01 -26.40
CA CYS A 775 -17.95 16.05 -26.56
C CYS A 775 -18.21 14.94 -27.63
N LEU A 776 -19.47 14.67 -27.95
CA LEU A 776 -19.84 13.64 -28.96
C LEU A 776 -19.34 14.01 -30.37
N VAL A 777 -19.32 15.29 -30.70
CA VAL A 777 -18.92 15.78 -32.03
C VAL A 777 -17.41 15.62 -32.24
N HIS A 778 -16.61 15.84 -31.19
CA HIS A 778 -15.16 15.67 -31.26
C HIS A 778 -14.75 14.19 -31.30
N ALA A 779 -15.43 13.34 -30.50
CA ALA A 779 -15.23 11.89 -30.49
C ALA A 779 -15.56 11.25 -31.84
N LEU A 780 -16.66 11.65 -32.48
CA LEU A 780 -17.02 11.19 -33.83
C LEU A 780 -16.03 11.66 -34.90
N LYS A 781 -15.47 12.87 -34.75
CA LYS A 781 -14.46 13.41 -35.67
C LYS A 781 -13.13 12.66 -35.57
N CYS A 782 -12.68 12.36 -34.35
CA CYS A 782 -11.49 11.54 -34.08
C CYS A 782 -11.65 10.08 -34.55
N ALA A 783 -12.83 9.48 -34.35
CA ALA A 783 -13.14 8.13 -34.83
C ALA A 783 -13.19 8.03 -36.37
N ALA A 784 -13.65 9.11 -37.03
CA ALA A 784 -13.67 9.21 -38.50
C ALA A 784 -12.27 9.43 -39.09
N GLU A 785 -11.40 10.20 -38.42
CA GLU A 785 -10.03 10.47 -38.87
C GLU A 785 -9.08 9.29 -38.68
N THR A 786 -9.33 8.43 -37.69
CA THR A 786 -8.52 7.24 -37.38
C THR A 786 -8.97 5.95 -38.08
N GLY A 787 -10.06 5.98 -38.84
CA GLY A 787 -10.49 4.87 -39.71
C GLY A 787 -11.11 3.66 -38.99
N LYS A 788 -11.41 3.75 -37.68
CA LYS A 788 -11.90 2.62 -36.84
C LYS A 788 -13.42 2.46 -36.80
N LEU A 789 -14.16 3.05 -37.74
CA LEU A 789 -15.60 2.79 -37.88
C LEU A 789 -15.84 1.46 -38.60
N ASN A 790 -16.69 0.60 -38.03
CA ASN A 790 -17.12 -0.66 -38.64
C ASN A 790 -17.59 -0.43 -40.10
N VAL A 791 -17.16 -1.29 -41.03
CA VAL A 791 -17.40 -1.19 -42.48
C VAL A 791 -18.90 -1.03 -42.82
N ASN A 792 -19.80 -1.59 -41.99
CA ASN A 792 -21.24 -1.43 -42.17
C ASN A 792 -21.77 -0.04 -41.74
N ALA A 793 -21.13 0.61 -40.77
CA ALA A 793 -21.41 2.00 -40.41
C ALA A 793 -20.85 2.98 -41.45
N GLN A 794 -19.67 2.68 -42.02
CA GLN A 794 -19.09 3.44 -43.12
C GLN A 794 -19.96 3.39 -44.39
N ARG A 795 -20.54 2.23 -44.75
CA ARG A 795 -21.43 2.10 -45.92
C ARG A 795 -22.77 2.83 -45.78
N LYS A 796 -23.32 2.97 -44.56
CA LYS A 796 -24.54 3.77 -44.34
C LYS A 796 -24.30 5.28 -44.40
N LEU A 797 -23.08 5.74 -44.11
CA LEU A 797 -22.70 7.16 -44.13
C LEU A 797 -22.22 7.64 -45.51
N ILE A 798 -21.68 6.74 -46.34
CA ILE A 798 -21.05 7.04 -47.63
C ILE A 798 -21.99 6.61 -48.75
N GLY A 799 -22.97 7.47 -49.06
CA GLY A 799 -23.73 7.38 -50.30
C GLY A 799 -22.94 8.02 -51.45
N GLY A 800 -22.04 7.27 -52.09
CA GLY A 800 -21.36 7.71 -53.32
C GLY A 800 -19.86 7.42 -53.38
N THR A 801 -19.35 7.23 -54.59
CA THR A 801 -18.06 6.60 -54.94
C THR A 801 -16.81 7.49 -54.87
N ASP A 802 -16.85 8.66 -54.22
CA ASP A 802 -15.68 9.55 -54.15
C ASP A 802 -15.26 9.91 -52.72
N ALA A 803 -14.03 9.52 -52.35
CA ALA A 803 -13.54 9.49 -50.97
C ALA A 803 -13.31 10.89 -50.36
N GLN A 804 -13.04 11.91 -51.18
CA GLN A 804 -12.93 13.30 -50.72
C GLN A 804 -14.29 13.96 -50.50
N GLU A 805 -15.28 13.59 -51.32
CA GLU A 805 -16.65 14.10 -51.18
C GLU A 805 -17.38 13.42 -50.02
N ALA A 806 -17.10 12.13 -49.79
CA ALA A 806 -17.55 11.36 -48.63
C ALA A 806 -17.10 11.98 -47.29
N ARG A 807 -15.83 12.42 -47.18
CA ARG A 807 -15.33 13.08 -45.96
C ARG A 807 -16.03 14.41 -45.69
N ARG A 808 -16.32 15.19 -46.74
CA ARG A 808 -17.07 16.46 -46.61
C ARG A 808 -18.56 16.23 -46.32
N ALA A 809 -19.14 15.13 -46.80
CA ALA A 809 -20.52 14.74 -46.52
C ALA A 809 -20.71 14.23 -45.07
N VAL A 810 -19.74 13.49 -44.52
CA VAL A 810 -19.77 13.05 -43.10
C VAL A 810 -19.78 14.26 -42.15
N VAL A 811 -18.95 15.27 -42.42
CA VAL A 811 -18.92 16.50 -41.60
C VAL A 811 -20.23 17.28 -41.70
N ARG A 812 -20.84 17.35 -42.90
CA ARG A 812 -22.13 18.03 -43.11
C ARG A 812 -23.31 17.27 -42.47
N ASN A 813 -23.35 15.95 -42.60
CA ASN A 813 -24.43 15.12 -42.07
C ASN A 813 -24.35 14.99 -40.54
N CYS A 814 -23.16 14.96 -39.95
CA CYS A 814 -23.01 15.04 -38.48
C CYS A 814 -23.48 16.40 -37.93
N HIS A 815 -23.26 17.49 -38.66
CA HIS A 815 -23.76 18.81 -38.27
C HIS A 815 -25.28 18.92 -38.38
N GLN A 816 -25.87 18.30 -39.42
CA GLN A 816 -27.31 18.32 -39.65
C GLN A 816 -28.09 17.37 -38.73
N ALA A 817 -27.48 16.23 -38.33
CA ALA A 817 -28.03 15.34 -37.31
C ALA A 817 -27.96 15.96 -35.90
N ALA A 818 -26.92 16.74 -35.61
CA ALA A 818 -26.83 17.50 -34.35
C ALA A 818 -27.89 18.61 -34.26
N LEU A 819 -28.25 19.25 -35.39
CA LEU A 819 -29.33 20.24 -35.48
C LEU A 819 -30.75 19.65 -35.45
N GLN A 820 -30.90 18.33 -35.56
CA GLN A 820 -32.19 17.65 -35.40
C GLN A 820 -32.38 17.04 -33.99
N ILE A 821 -31.31 16.97 -33.21
CA ILE A 821 -31.31 16.46 -31.83
C ILE A 821 -31.40 17.62 -30.81
N LEU A 822 -30.92 18.82 -31.17
CA LEU A 822 -31.33 20.10 -30.59
C LEU A 822 -32.72 20.47 -31.08
#